data_AF-A0A9D1J845-F1
#
_entry.id   AF-A0A9D1J845-F1
#
_cell.length_a   1.000
_cell.length_b   1.000
_cell.length_c   1.000
_cell.angle_alpha   90.00
_cell.angle_beta   90.00
_cell.angle_gamma   90.00
#
_symmetry.space_group_name_H-M   'P 1'
#
loop_
_entity.id
_entity.type
_entity.pdbx_description
1 polymer ?
#
loop_
_entity_poly.entity_id
_entity_poly.type
_entity_poly.pdbx_seq_one_letter_code
_entity_poly.pdbx_strand_id
1 'polypeptide(L)'
;MSKIRKLSMTFFAIVASLLLAFSLVGVGNLAFAAQVGEDVAVSSVTDGENVTYHDSLQSAVDAAPNGATVTLLRDATETVSVSKSLTLDLGKHTLSATTGSAVTVSTVSEDSETAVVITNGAIVAEGETDTDVNGITVYAVEYQSTCTVTLTDSLTVTASENCVYAYGKAVVNTSAALTSDGLFPAIQTDETSGMRGGTTVNVVGGSVTHANGTAIYFPSEKGTLNISGGVVSGKVAVEVRCGTVNVSGGKLVASGEYKASETTAEGRIYESGVALGIAKMQDREVSASVSNGSISAEEGGKALQVDAEISSFVSGGTFSQSIDASYIAEGSVVTDEGGTTTVVVGEQSDYVARIGTTGYTSLQKAVAAAQSGETVYLLCNVEIGGTVNVSQDITIDLGGFTVTTTSSNNLFYVHSTATQCEIKNGTIVGIGTPFYLNRKDAKVTLSNLTVDYSGSVAIIQTRDYCTNLEIVVTGCDFTSQTAVVANLYGTSKTDSSIKGSSLTIVDSNVTSVNNSAIVCWSNTSVMVENGSIITATRAAAISNNGTNALPTEITINGGKVVGSTAIYHPGVGTLNVNGGEIIGDDCAIELRNGTLNVTDGIITAKTDFSETPNGSGSTITGAAIAISQHSTKGQITVNISGGELKYLGTDPDGKAFYETDIQNIAGEAPVPVIEITGGTFTGTVLSERADNYISGGNFTVAPGYSEFVDGYSVKVGEDGVLEVVQQSFVAVVDNVGYHSLQEAIDNAGDGSTVTLLVDTDEAVAVAEGKDIVLDLGGHTVTVDTQEKNVAAIKNYGTVTVVNGTIIRPVESANWYTLYNEGTMTLGEGLTVECMYVDVYGNSASVIANNVSCKAAGATLNIVGGTYNSARITVKNDENGVLNITGGTFNSDDQAVQNWSSATLEGGEFNGSVVGWMYSGITCKSTLKVVGGVYNGAIQSRIYITGTENVEAHERPDLTAAEVAISGGKLKLPAQHYLFADGYVADTSKVDAEGYVTVEANEKGYVAAVGGVGYVSLQTAINAAGSGETVTLLKDTSETVNIAEGKDIVLDLNGKTLTSDKASTATVSNDGTIRITSSVEGGKITRGTTKYYVILNHGTMTIDGAITVENTNGSDTSS
;
A
#
# COMPACT_ATOMS: atom_id res chain seq x y z
N MET A 1 -50.23 78.08 -26.72
CA MET A 1 -50.63 78.32 -25.31
C MET A 1 -50.84 76.96 -24.63
N SER A 2 -49.91 76.55 -23.76
CA SER A 2 -49.58 75.14 -23.48
C SER A 2 -50.24 74.51 -22.23
N LYS A 3 -51.45 74.91 -21.83
CA LYS A 3 -52.10 74.31 -20.65
C LYS A 3 -53.64 74.28 -20.64
N ILE A 4 -54.31 74.50 -21.77
CA ILE A 4 -55.77 74.40 -21.87
C ILE A 4 -56.14 73.71 -23.18
N ARG A 5 -56.66 72.48 -23.06
CA ARG A 5 -57.34 71.59 -24.04
C ARG A 5 -57.01 70.09 -23.85
N LYS A 6 -56.47 69.73 -22.69
CA LYS A 6 -56.61 68.41 -22.03
C LYS A 6 -58.06 68.10 -21.58
N LEU A 7 -59.07 68.71 -22.20
CA LEU A 7 -60.48 68.62 -21.81
C LEU A 7 -61.43 68.28 -22.99
N SER A 8 -60.92 67.81 -24.14
CA SER A 8 -61.78 67.43 -25.28
C SER A 8 -61.58 66.01 -25.82
N MET A 9 -60.65 65.21 -25.27
CA MET A 9 -60.47 63.79 -25.67
C MET A 9 -61.06 62.80 -24.66
N THR A 10 -61.22 63.21 -23.39
CA THR A 10 -61.81 62.37 -22.34
C THR A 10 -63.32 62.17 -22.50
N PHE A 11 -64.01 63.03 -23.25
CA PHE A 11 -65.45 62.91 -23.51
C PHE A 11 -65.77 62.00 -24.71
N PHE A 12 -64.83 61.82 -25.65
CA PHE A 12 -65.03 60.96 -26.82
C PHE A 12 -64.57 59.50 -26.58
N ALA A 13 -63.54 59.28 -25.76
CA ALA A 13 -63.12 57.93 -25.38
C ALA A 13 -64.13 57.25 -24.43
N ILE A 14 -64.74 58.00 -23.49
CA ILE A 14 -65.75 57.44 -22.58
C ILE A 14 -67.08 57.16 -23.31
N VAL A 15 -67.42 57.92 -24.36
CA VAL A 15 -68.63 57.69 -25.17
C VAL A 15 -68.42 56.57 -26.20
N ALA A 16 -67.22 56.39 -26.77
CA ALA A 16 -66.92 55.26 -27.65
C ALA A 16 -66.79 53.93 -26.87
N SER A 17 -66.22 53.95 -25.66
CA SER A 17 -66.18 52.78 -24.78
C SER A 17 -67.54 52.46 -24.16
N LEU A 18 -68.43 53.45 -23.95
CA LEU A 18 -69.83 53.17 -23.60
C LEU A 18 -70.64 52.68 -24.81
N LEU A 19 -70.36 53.10 -26.05
CA LEU A 19 -71.11 52.62 -27.23
C LEU A 19 -70.70 51.22 -27.69
N LEU A 20 -69.43 50.80 -27.53
CA LEU A 20 -69.03 49.41 -27.76
C LEU A 20 -69.39 48.48 -26.58
N ALA A 21 -69.45 48.99 -25.35
CA ALA A 21 -69.96 48.24 -24.20
C ALA A 21 -71.51 48.11 -24.19
N PHE A 22 -72.23 48.90 -24.99
CA PHE A 22 -73.68 48.78 -25.17
C PHE A 22 -74.11 48.05 -26.45
N SER A 23 -73.19 47.64 -27.32
CA SER A 23 -73.51 46.67 -28.40
C SER A 23 -73.23 45.22 -28.02
N LEU A 24 -72.52 44.97 -26.91
CA LEU A 24 -72.28 43.64 -26.34
C LEU A 24 -73.21 43.25 -25.19
N VAL A 25 -74.16 44.10 -24.80
CA VAL A 25 -75.39 43.58 -24.21
C VAL A 25 -76.29 43.23 -25.38
N GLY A 26 -76.07 42.05 -25.94
CA GLY A 26 -77.14 41.36 -26.62
C GLY A 26 -78.29 41.32 -25.62
N VAL A 27 -79.26 42.23 -25.76
CA VAL A 27 -80.65 41.90 -25.48
C VAL A 27 -80.81 40.58 -26.21
N GLY A 28 -80.81 39.49 -25.46
CA GLY A 28 -81.24 38.21 -25.97
C GLY A 28 -82.60 38.49 -26.55
N ASN A 29 -82.64 38.67 -27.87
CA ASN A 29 -83.82 38.39 -28.63
C ASN A 29 -84.14 36.97 -28.18
N LEU A 30 -85.23 36.85 -27.41
CA LEU A 30 -85.99 35.62 -27.31
C LEU A 30 -86.56 35.36 -28.73
N ALA A 31 -85.68 35.16 -29.71
CA ALA A 31 -86.01 34.47 -30.93
C ALA A 31 -86.10 33.02 -30.49
N PHE A 32 -87.33 32.53 -30.34
CA PHE A 32 -87.56 31.10 -30.35
C PHE A 32 -86.85 30.56 -31.60
N ALA A 33 -85.84 29.70 -31.43
CA ALA A 33 -85.26 28.95 -32.53
C ALA A 33 -86.41 28.25 -33.26
N ALA A 34 -86.75 28.75 -34.46
CA ALA A 34 -87.93 28.31 -35.17
C ALA A 34 -87.57 26.96 -35.82
N GLN A 35 -87.88 25.88 -35.13
CA GLN A 35 -87.80 24.55 -35.73
C GLN A 35 -88.70 24.53 -36.96
N VAL A 36 -88.12 24.23 -38.12
CA VAL A 36 -88.83 24.11 -39.40
C VAL A 36 -88.94 22.65 -39.84
N GLY A 37 -89.72 22.39 -40.89
CA GLY A 37 -89.70 21.08 -41.54
C GLY A 37 -88.40 20.86 -42.32
N GLU A 38 -87.99 19.60 -42.45
CA GLU A 38 -86.78 19.18 -43.19
C GLU A 38 -86.68 19.80 -44.59
N ASP A 39 -87.79 19.84 -45.34
CA ASP A 39 -87.83 20.30 -46.74
C ASP A 39 -87.44 21.78 -46.96
N VAL A 40 -87.49 22.62 -45.91
CA VAL A 40 -87.19 24.06 -45.99
C VAL A 40 -85.98 24.47 -45.15
N ALA A 41 -85.38 23.52 -44.44
CA ALA A 41 -84.27 23.75 -43.53
C ALA A 41 -83.03 24.27 -44.26
N VAL A 42 -82.27 25.16 -43.61
CA VAL A 42 -80.91 25.53 -44.01
C VAL A 42 -79.90 24.65 -43.29
N SER A 43 -80.18 24.31 -42.04
CA SER A 43 -79.27 23.58 -41.17
C SER A 43 -80.02 22.60 -40.28
N SER A 44 -79.29 21.69 -39.65
CA SER A 44 -79.82 20.77 -38.64
C SER A 44 -78.89 20.70 -37.43
N VAL A 45 -79.45 20.39 -36.28
CA VAL A 45 -78.72 20.05 -35.06
C VAL A 45 -78.93 18.57 -34.79
N THR A 46 -77.84 17.82 -34.71
CA THR A 46 -77.79 16.43 -34.25
C THR A 46 -77.25 16.38 -32.83
N ASP A 47 -78.08 15.93 -31.90
CA ASP A 47 -77.73 15.65 -30.50
C ASP A 47 -78.12 14.20 -30.17
N GLY A 48 -77.13 13.31 -30.10
CA GLY A 48 -77.34 11.87 -29.99
C GLY A 48 -78.10 11.30 -31.19
N GLU A 49 -79.29 10.73 -30.97
CA GLU A 49 -80.18 10.19 -32.02
C GLU A 49 -81.20 11.21 -32.54
N ASN A 50 -81.29 12.41 -31.94
CA ASN A 50 -82.29 13.41 -32.29
C ASN A 50 -81.75 14.40 -33.33
N VAL A 51 -82.52 14.61 -34.41
CA VAL A 51 -82.25 15.62 -35.43
C VAL A 51 -83.35 16.69 -35.38
N THR A 52 -82.94 17.95 -35.26
CA THR A 52 -83.86 19.10 -35.36
C THR A 52 -83.41 20.02 -36.50
N TYR A 53 -84.37 20.58 -37.23
CA TYR A 53 -84.14 21.36 -38.45
C TYR A 53 -84.44 22.83 -38.22
N HIS A 54 -83.60 23.71 -38.75
CA HIS A 54 -83.65 25.15 -38.54
C HIS A 54 -83.55 25.93 -39.86
N ASP A 55 -84.10 27.15 -39.90
CA ASP A 55 -84.19 27.98 -41.11
C ASP A 55 -82.94 28.82 -41.40
N SER A 56 -81.95 28.80 -40.50
CA SER A 56 -80.63 29.41 -40.68
C SER A 56 -79.55 28.63 -39.93
N LEU A 57 -78.28 28.82 -40.28
CA LEU A 57 -77.17 28.21 -39.55
C LEU A 57 -77.01 28.82 -38.15
N GLN A 58 -77.22 30.13 -37.99
CA GLN A 58 -77.19 30.78 -36.67
C GLN A 58 -78.26 30.21 -35.73
N SER A 59 -79.49 30.00 -36.19
CA SER A 59 -80.57 29.47 -35.33
C SER A 59 -80.30 28.04 -34.87
N ALA A 60 -79.69 27.20 -35.72
CA ALA A 60 -79.20 25.88 -35.30
C ALA A 60 -78.06 25.97 -34.29
N VAL A 61 -77.09 26.86 -34.47
CA VAL A 61 -76.01 27.09 -33.49
C VAL A 61 -76.56 27.54 -32.14
N ASP A 62 -77.53 28.46 -32.13
CA ASP A 62 -78.19 28.95 -30.91
C ASP A 62 -78.94 27.82 -30.19
N ALA A 63 -79.64 26.97 -30.94
CA ALA A 63 -80.38 25.82 -30.41
C ALA A 63 -79.50 24.64 -29.99
N ALA A 64 -78.30 24.50 -30.56
CA ALA A 64 -77.42 23.37 -30.32
C ALA A 64 -76.95 23.29 -28.85
N PRO A 65 -77.04 22.11 -28.20
CA PRO A 65 -76.37 21.89 -26.93
C PRO A 65 -74.84 21.82 -27.12
N ASN A 66 -74.12 22.01 -26.02
CA ASN A 66 -72.66 21.90 -26.01
C ASN A 66 -72.23 20.48 -26.43
N GLY A 67 -71.38 20.37 -27.44
CA GLY A 67 -70.88 19.11 -28.01
C GLY A 67 -71.69 18.55 -29.19
N ALA A 68 -72.79 19.20 -29.58
CA ALA A 68 -73.61 18.73 -30.72
C ALA A 68 -72.95 18.95 -32.08
N THR A 69 -73.48 18.30 -33.12
CA THR A 69 -73.14 18.56 -34.51
C THR A 69 -74.21 19.42 -35.17
N VAL A 70 -73.81 20.57 -35.70
CA VAL A 70 -74.63 21.44 -36.55
C VAL A 70 -74.24 21.19 -38.00
N THR A 71 -75.17 20.69 -38.81
CA THR A 71 -74.93 20.35 -40.22
C THR A 71 -75.65 21.33 -41.15
N LEU A 72 -74.92 21.94 -42.08
CA LEU A 72 -75.49 22.74 -43.18
C LEU A 72 -76.07 21.80 -44.25
N LEU A 73 -77.29 22.06 -44.71
CA LEU A 73 -78.04 21.18 -45.62
C LEU A 73 -78.15 21.72 -47.07
N ARG A 74 -77.76 22.98 -47.28
CA ARG A 74 -77.69 23.66 -48.58
C ARG A 74 -76.80 24.88 -48.48
N ASP A 75 -76.33 25.40 -49.61
CA ASP A 75 -75.56 26.65 -49.64
C ASP A 75 -76.33 27.78 -48.97
N ALA A 76 -75.63 28.59 -48.17
CA ALA A 76 -76.21 29.66 -47.39
C ALA A 76 -75.32 30.91 -47.42
N THR A 77 -75.95 32.08 -47.34
CA THR A 77 -75.25 33.36 -47.21
C THR A 77 -75.66 34.01 -45.90
N GLU A 78 -74.84 33.84 -44.86
CA GLU A 78 -75.08 34.37 -43.52
C GLU A 78 -73.76 34.45 -42.73
N THR A 79 -73.78 35.19 -41.62
CA THR A 79 -72.68 35.21 -40.64
C THR A 79 -73.11 34.44 -39.41
N VAL A 80 -72.18 33.67 -38.82
CA VAL A 80 -72.49 32.78 -37.69
C VAL A 80 -71.57 33.05 -36.52
N SER A 81 -72.14 33.38 -35.37
CA SER A 81 -71.45 33.52 -34.09
C SER A 81 -71.62 32.25 -33.26
N VAL A 82 -70.50 31.64 -32.88
CA VAL A 82 -70.44 30.43 -32.05
C VAL A 82 -69.74 30.75 -30.75
N SER A 83 -70.41 30.49 -29.63
CA SER A 83 -69.91 30.77 -28.29
C SER A 83 -69.99 29.56 -27.34
N LYS A 84 -70.16 28.36 -27.91
CA LYS A 84 -70.22 27.07 -27.23
C LYS A 84 -69.45 26.02 -28.04
N SER A 85 -69.00 24.95 -27.41
CA SER A 85 -68.28 23.89 -28.10
C SER A 85 -69.23 23.07 -28.96
N LEU A 86 -68.89 22.82 -30.23
CA LEU A 86 -69.72 22.05 -31.17
C LEU A 86 -68.91 21.65 -32.42
N THR A 87 -69.49 20.77 -33.26
CA THR A 87 -69.00 20.55 -34.63
C THR A 87 -69.90 21.26 -35.62
N LEU A 88 -69.32 22.07 -36.49
CA LEU A 88 -69.96 22.72 -37.63
C LEU A 88 -69.59 21.94 -38.91
N ASP A 89 -70.45 21.01 -39.30
CA ASP A 89 -70.32 20.25 -40.53
C ASP A 89 -71.02 21.01 -41.66
N LEU A 90 -70.28 21.46 -42.68
CA LEU A 90 -70.86 22.21 -43.78
C LEU A 90 -71.55 21.31 -44.82
N GLY A 91 -71.60 19.99 -44.62
CA GLY A 91 -72.41 19.08 -45.45
C GLY A 91 -72.01 19.02 -46.93
N LYS A 92 -70.79 19.43 -47.27
CA LYS A 92 -70.27 19.71 -48.64
C LYS A 92 -70.87 20.94 -49.32
N HIS A 93 -71.57 21.77 -48.56
CA HIS A 93 -72.15 23.03 -49.02
C HIS A 93 -71.23 24.21 -48.73
N THR A 94 -71.59 25.35 -49.31
CA THR A 94 -70.88 26.61 -49.17
C THR A 94 -71.58 27.53 -48.18
N LEU A 95 -70.87 27.98 -47.16
CA LEU A 95 -71.24 29.09 -46.31
C LEU A 95 -70.56 30.36 -46.82
N SER A 96 -71.34 31.31 -47.32
CA SER A 96 -70.82 32.58 -47.85
C SER A 96 -71.11 33.75 -46.91
N ALA A 97 -70.21 34.72 -46.88
CA ALA A 97 -70.44 36.01 -46.23
C ALA A 97 -69.92 37.15 -47.10
N THR A 98 -70.67 38.25 -47.16
CA THR A 98 -70.32 39.47 -47.93
C THR A 98 -70.00 40.67 -47.05
N THR A 99 -70.18 40.54 -45.73
CA THR A 99 -69.85 41.54 -44.71
C THR A 99 -69.47 40.85 -43.41
N GLY A 100 -68.44 41.33 -42.70
CA GLY A 100 -68.01 40.75 -41.42
C GLY A 100 -67.42 39.33 -41.57
N SER A 101 -67.37 38.58 -40.49
CA SER A 101 -66.79 37.22 -40.51
C SER A 101 -67.85 36.15 -40.80
N ALA A 102 -67.60 35.25 -41.75
CA ALA A 102 -68.54 34.15 -42.04
C ALA A 102 -68.78 33.28 -40.80
N VAL A 103 -67.73 33.00 -40.03
CA VAL A 103 -67.82 32.37 -38.71
C VAL A 103 -67.02 33.18 -37.68
N THR A 104 -67.64 33.51 -36.56
CA THR A 104 -66.97 34.09 -35.38
C THR A 104 -67.06 33.11 -34.22
N VAL A 105 -65.93 32.67 -33.70
CA VAL A 105 -65.86 31.79 -32.53
C VAL A 105 -65.29 32.56 -31.34
N SER A 106 -66.03 32.56 -30.24
CA SER A 106 -65.65 33.29 -29.03
C SER A 106 -65.94 32.55 -27.74
N THR A 107 -65.29 32.96 -26.65
CA THR A 107 -65.65 32.53 -25.29
C THR A 107 -66.72 33.45 -24.71
N VAL A 108 -67.56 32.94 -23.81
CA VAL A 108 -68.71 33.70 -23.25
C VAL A 108 -68.38 34.49 -21.98
N SER A 109 -67.36 34.10 -21.24
CA SER A 109 -66.97 34.72 -19.96
C SER A 109 -65.50 34.48 -19.62
N GLU A 110 -65.03 35.11 -18.53
CA GLU A 110 -63.81 34.68 -17.81
C GLU A 110 -63.86 33.17 -17.53
N ASP A 111 -62.69 32.51 -17.55
CA ASP A 111 -62.47 31.08 -17.27
C ASP A 111 -63.25 30.08 -18.17
N SER A 112 -63.83 30.53 -19.28
CA SER A 112 -64.60 29.64 -20.19
C SER A 112 -63.75 29.05 -21.32
N GLU A 113 -64.14 27.86 -21.77
CA GLU A 113 -63.52 27.17 -22.90
C GLU A 113 -64.56 26.91 -24.00
N THR A 114 -64.24 27.32 -25.22
CA THR A 114 -65.04 27.06 -26.43
C THR A 114 -64.19 26.26 -27.40
N ALA A 115 -64.70 25.12 -27.89
CA ALA A 115 -64.00 24.27 -28.87
C ALA A 115 -64.90 23.97 -30.08
N VAL A 116 -64.54 24.46 -31.27
CA VAL A 116 -65.33 24.30 -32.50
C VAL A 116 -64.56 23.54 -33.56
N VAL A 117 -65.15 22.48 -34.11
CA VAL A 117 -64.61 21.78 -35.29
C VAL A 117 -65.39 22.22 -36.52
N ILE A 118 -64.74 22.73 -37.56
CA ILE A 118 -65.37 23.10 -38.83
C ILE A 118 -64.90 22.14 -39.91
N THR A 119 -65.84 21.49 -40.60
CA THR A 119 -65.53 20.37 -41.50
C THR A 119 -66.41 20.30 -42.74
N ASN A 120 -65.94 19.55 -43.75
CA ASN A 120 -66.72 19.03 -44.87
C ASN A 120 -67.53 20.09 -45.63
N GLY A 121 -66.87 20.95 -46.40
CA GLY A 121 -67.52 21.96 -47.25
C GLY A 121 -66.64 23.17 -47.53
N ALA A 122 -67.25 24.31 -47.85
CA ALA A 122 -66.54 25.53 -48.20
C ALA A 122 -67.02 26.75 -47.40
N ILE A 123 -66.10 27.59 -46.97
CA ILE A 123 -66.38 28.96 -46.50
C ILE A 123 -65.86 29.93 -47.56
N VAL A 124 -66.72 30.83 -48.05
CA VAL A 124 -66.36 31.84 -49.06
C VAL A 124 -66.74 33.23 -48.53
N ALA A 125 -65.75 33.98 -48.07
CA ALA A 125 -65.89 35.31 -47.49
C ALA A 125 -65.41 36.36 -48.49
N GLU A 126 -66.32 36.83 -49.37
CA GLU A 126 -66.01 37.76 -50.46
C GLU A 126 -66.96 38.98 -50.40
N GLY A 127 -66.41 40.15 -50.05
CA GLY A 127 -67.14 41.43 -50.03
C GLY A 127 -66.94 42.30 -51.27
N GLU A 128 -67.76 43.35 -51.43
CA GLU A 128 -67.42 44.44 -52.36
C GLU A 128 -66.19 45.21 -51.81
N THR A 129 -65.39 45.79 -52.71
CA THR A 129 -64.12 46.48 -52.36
C THR A 129 -64.30 47.43 -51.17
N ASP A 130 -63.46 47.28 -50.12
CA ASP A 130 -63.41 48.11 -48.89
C ASP A 130 -64.32 47.67 -47.71
N THR A 131 -64.60 46.36 -47.58
CA THR A 131 -65.31 45.79 -46.40
C THR A 131 -64.44 44.75 -45.70
N ASP A 132 -64.29 44.85 -44.37
CA ASP A 132 -63.55 43.89 -43.53
C ASP A 132 -64.27 42.52 -43.51
N VAL A 133 -64.03 41.66 -44.51
CA VAL A 133 -64.71 40.35 -44.65
C VAL A 133 -63.74 39.21 -44.40
N ASN A 134 -63.85 38.60 -43.22
CA ASN A 134 -63.02 37.47 -42.81
C ASN A 134 -63.75 36.14 -43.04
N GLY A 135 -62.99 35.08 -43.33
CA GLY A 135 -63.53 33.71 -43.31
C GLY A 135 -63.95 33.35 -41.89
N ILE A 136 -62.97 33.30 -40.99
CA ILE A 136 -63.16 32.88 -39.61
C ILE A 136 -62.46 33.88 -38.67
N THR A 137 -63.16 34.34 -37.65
CA THR A 137 -62.57 35.12 -36.55
C THR A 137 -62.62 34.31 -35.28
N VAL A 138 -61.49 34.21 -34.57
CA VAL A 138 -61.38 33.42 -33.33
C VAL A 138 -60.79 34.29 -32.23
N TYR A 139 -61.50 34.41 -31.10
CA TYR A 139 -60.96 35.14 -29.97
C TYR A 139 -61.41 34.60 -28.62
N ALA A 140 -60.54 34.75 -27.62
CA ALA A 140 -60.89 34.56 -26.22
C ALA A 140 -61.05 35.94 -25.57
N VAL A 141 -62.20 36.18 -24.91
CA VAL A 141 -62.53 37.50 -24.34
C VAL A 141 -61.61 37.91 -23.19
N GLU A 142 -61.03 36.96 -22.46
CA GLU A 142 -60.28 37.23 -21.21
C GLU A 142 -59.04 36.33 -21.08
N TYR A 143 -58.06 36.74 -20.27
CA TYR A 143 -56.73 36.09 -20.18
C TYR A 143 -56.78 34.60 -19.76
N GLN A 144 -57.81 34.19 -19.01
CA GLN A 144 -57.95 32.81 -18.51
C GLN A 144 -58.75 31.90 -19.45
N SER A 145 -59.54 32.47 -20.36
CA SER A 145 -60.42 31.74 -21.27
C SER A 145 -59.64 31.16 -22.45
N THR A 146 -60.06 30.05 -23.05
CA THR A 146 -59.39 29.45 -24.21
C THR A 146 -60.40 29.18 -25.33
N CYS A 147 -60.09 29.61 -26.56
CA CYS A 147 -60.97 29.47 -27.71
C CYS A 147 -60.30 28.62 -28.80
N THR A 148 -60.70 27.37 -28.95
CA THR A 148 -60.10 26.42 -29.89
C THR A 148 -60.96 26.25 -31.14
N VAL A 149 -60.36 26.39 -32.32
CA VAL A 149 -60.99 26.09 -33.61
C VAL A 149 -60.14 25.08 -34.37
N THR A 150 -60.78 24.01 -34.85
CA THR A 150 -60.14 22.98 -35.67
C THR A 150 -60.76 22.95 -37.06
N LEU A 151 -59.95 23.26 -38.09
CA LEU A 151 -60.31 23.26 -39.50
C LEU A 151 -59.81 21.98 -40.14
N THR A 152 -60.72 21.09 -40.55
CA THR A 152 -60.34 19.77 -41.07
C THR A 152 -59.87 19.82 -42.52
N ASP A 153 -59.22 18.76 -43.00
CA ASP A 153 -58.73 18.61 -44.38
C ASP A 153 -59.82 18.62 -45.47
N SER A 154 -61.05 18.30 -45.10
CA SER A 154 -62.23 18.35 -45.98
C SER A 154 -62.85 19.75 -46.11
N LEU A 155 -62.26 20.77 -45.47
CA LEU A 155 -62.72 22.16 -45.53
C LEU A 155 -61.86 22.99 -46.49
N THR A 156 -62.50 23.84 -47.29
CA THR A 156 -61.85 24.93 -48.03
C THR A 156 -62.32 26.27 -47.51
N VAL A 157 -61.41 27.22 -47.29
CA VAL A 157 -61.74 28.60 -46.92
C VAL A 157 -61.11 29.54 -47.94
N THR A 158 -61.94 30.34 -48.59
CA THR A 158 -61.51 31.43 -49.47
C THR A 158 -61.98 32.74 -48.88
N ALA A 159 -61.09 33.73 -48.75
CA ALA A 159 -61.45 35.04 -48.23
C ALA A 159 -60.74 36.17 -48.99
N SER A 160 -61.45 37.28 -49.20
CA SER A 160 -60.87 38.51 -49.74
C SER A 160 -59.92 39.20 -48.75
N GLU A 161 -60.01 38.89 -47.45
CA GLU A 161 -59.07 39.34 -46.42
C GLU A 161 -58.41 38.16 -45.69
N ASN A 162 -58.64 38.00 -44.36
CA ASN A 162 -58.10 36.86 -43.64
C ASN A 162 -59.01 35.64 -43.81
N CYS A 163 -58.45 34.49 -44.16
CA CYS A 163 -59.15 33.21 -43.97
C CYS A 163 -59.37 32.94 -42.48
N VAL A 164 -58.36 33.27 -41.67
CA VAL A 164 -58.42 33.21 -40.21
C VAL A 164 -57.81 34.46 -39.60
N TYR A 165 -58.58 35.18 -38.80
CA TYR A 165 -58.11 36.26 -37.93
C TYR A 165 -58.26 35.84 -36.47
N ALA A 166 -57.14 35.71 -35.75
CA ALA A 166 -57.13 35.15 -34.39
C ALA A 166 -56.42 36.05 -33.37
N TYR A 167 -57.01 36.23 -32.20
CA TYR A 167 -56.41 37.04 -31.13
C TYR A 167 -56.79 36.55 -29.72
N GLY A 168 -56.08 37.04 -28.70
CA GLY A 168 -56.21 36.52 -27.34
C GLY A 168 -55.65 35.10 -27.21
N LYS A 169 -56.17 34.31 -26.26
CA LYS A 169 -55.79 32.89 -26.06
C LYS A 169 -56.55 31.96 -27.01
N ALA A 170 -56.56 32.31 -28.29
CA ALA A 170 -57.13 31.50 -29.36
C ALA A 170 -56.18 30.37 -29.76
N VAL A 171 -56.71 29.20 -30.12
CA VAL A 171 -55.97 28.04 -30.63
C VAL A 171 -56.58 27.65 -31.98
N VAL A 172 -55.84 27.81 -33.07
CA VAL A 172 -56.27 27.46 -34.42
C VAL A 172 -55.52 26.22 -34.88
N ASN A 173 -56.20 25.09 -35.06
CA ASN A 173 -55.66 23.90 -35.69
C ASN A 173 -56.15 23.82 -37.13
N THR A 174 -55.28 23.73 -38.12
CA THR A 174 -55.71 23.65 -39.52
C THR A 174 -55.00 22.53 -40.30
N SER A 175 -55.83 21.72 -40.95
CA SER A 175 -55.48 20.85 -42.09
C SER A 175 -56.18 21.29 -43.37
N ALA A 176 -56.94 22.40 -43.34
CA ALA A 176 -57.80 22.87 -44.43
C ALA A 176 -56.99 23.56 -45.55
N ALA A 177 -57.63 23.76 -46.70
CA ALA A 177 -57.11 24.62 -47.76
C ALA A 177 -57.61 26.06 -47.57
N LEU A 178 -56.75 26.95 -47.08
CA LEU A 178 -57.00 28.37 -46.84
C LEU A 178 -56.35 29.20 -47.96
N THR A 179 -57.15 29.98 -48.68
CA THR A 179 -56.68 30.84 -49.78
C THR A 179 -57.18 32.27 -49.59
N SER A 180 -56.25 33.23 -49.50
CA SER A 180 -56.58 34.65 -49.61
C SER A 180 -55.81 35.34 -50.74
N ASP A 181 -56.41 36.39 -51.30
CA ASP A 181 -55.83 37.14 -52.42
C ASP A 181 -55.86 38.67 -52.26
N GLY A 182 -56.45 39.19 -51.17
CA GLY A 182 -56.51 40.63 -50.90
C GLY A 182 -55.31 41.20 -50.14
N LEU A 183 -55.58 42.21 -49.30
CA LEU A 183 -54.53 43.00 -48.62
C LEU A 183 -53.94 42.31 -47.39
N PHE A 184 -54.71 41.44 -46.74
CA PHE A 184 -54.38 40.86 -45.44
C PHE A 184 -53.95 39.39 -45.53
N PRO A 185 -53.11 38.92 -44.59
CA PRO A 185 -52.61 37.54 -44.58
C PRO A 185 -53.70 36.47 -44.54
N ALA A 186 -53.45 35.30 -45.13
CA ALA A 186 -54.43 34.20 -45.06
C ALA A 186 -54.70 33.79 -43.60
N ILE A 187 -53.66 33.73 -42.77
CA ILE A 187 -53.78 33.68 -41.32
C ILE A 187 -53.08 34.90 -40.73
N GLN A 188 -53.81 35.68 -39.94
CA GLN A 188 -53.26 36.80 -39.18
C GLN A 188 -53.58 36.60 -37.71
N THR A 189 -52.55 36.75 -36.86
CA THR A 189 -52.76 36.92 -35.43
C THR A 189 -52.66 38.40 -35.02
N ASP A 190 -53.27 38.76 -33.90
CA ASP A 190 -53.18 40.09 -33.33
C ASP A 190 -53.11 40.06 -31.80
N GLU A 191 -52.46 41.06 -31.23
CA GLU A 191 -52.44 41.33 -29.80
C GLU A 191 -52.58 42.84 -29.55
N THR A 192 -53.83 43.29 -29.41
CA THR A 192 -54.15 44.62 -28.89
C THR A 192 -53.89 44.68 -27.37
N SER A 193 -53.61 45.88 -26.85
CA SER A 193 -53.02 46.13 -25.52
C SER A 193 -53.85 45.69 -24.29
N GLY A 194 -54.97 44.98 -24.46
CA GLY A 194 -55.83 44.45 -23.40
C GLY A 194 -56.02 42.92 -23.34
N MET A 195 -55.64 42.14 -24.37
CA MET A 195 -55.97 40.70 -24.47
C MET A 195 -54.70 39.81 -24.61
N ARG A 196 -53.83 39.81 -23.58
CA ARG A 196 -52.48 39.21 -23.59
C ARG A 196 -52.42 37.70 -23.33
N GLY A 197 -53.28 36.91 -23.98
CA GLY A 197 -53.44 35.47 -23.74
C GLY A 197 -52.45 34.54 -24.47
N GLY A 198 -51.83 35.02 -25.56
CA GLY A 198 -50.98 34.23 -26.45
C GLY A 198 -51.79 33.35 -27.41
N THR A 199 -51.86 33.72 -28.68
CA THR A 199 -52.53 32.92 -29.72
C THR A 199 -51.66 31.76 -30.18
N THR A 200 -52.22 30.55 -30.28
CA THR A 200 -51.57 29.37 -30.85
C THR A 200 -52.14 29.07 -32.24
N VAL A 201 -51.27 28.87 -33.23
CA VAL A 201 -51.67 28.40 -34.59
C VAL A 201 -50.89 27.13 -34.89
N ASN A 202 -51.60 26.05 -35.23
CA ASN A 202 -51.05 24.75 -35.56
C ASN A 202 -51.42 24.41 -37.01
N VAL A 203 -50.45 24.48 -37.92
CA VAL A 203 -50.57 24.01 -39.31
C VAL A 203 -50.09 22.56 -39.36
N VAL A 204 -51.04 21.64 -39.38
CA VAL A 204 -50.79 20.19 -39.33
C VAL A 204 -50.91 19.52 -40.70
N GLY A 205 -51.58 20.17 -41.66
CA GLY A 205 -51.83 19.67 -43.02
C GLY A 205 -52.40 20.76 -43.93
N GLY A 206 -52.91 20.38 -45.11
CA GLY A 206 -53.59 21.31 -46.02
C GLY A 206 -52.67 22.33 -46.69
N SER A 207 -53.24 23.49 -47.05
CA SER A 207 -52.51 24.59 -47.66
C SER A 207 -52.93 25.94 -47.07
N VAL A 208 -51.97 26.82 -46.78
CA VAL A 208 -52.21 28.22 -46.40
C VAL A 208 -51.54 29.10 -47.45
N THR A 209 -52.34 29.68 -48.34
CA THR A 209 -51.84 30.35 -49.54
C THR A 209 -52.30 31.79 -49.61
N HIS A 210 -51.35 32.69 -49.85
CA HIS A 210 -51.63 34.07 -50.22
C HIS A 210 -50.89 34.44 -51.50
N ALA A 211 -51.62 34.62 -52.61
CA ALA A 211 -51.01 34.73 -53.94
C ALA A 211 -50.04 35.92 -54.10
N ASN A 212 -50.40 37.08 -53.52
CA ASN A 212 -49.67 38.34 -53.73
C ASN A 212 -49.00 38.93 -52.47
N GLY A 213 -49.01 38.22 -51.33
CA GLY A 213 -48.73 38.79 -50.01
C GLY A 213 -48.19 37.77 -49.01
N THR A 214 -48.43 38.02 -47.73
CA THR A 214 -47.96 37.16 -46.63
C THR A 214 -48.99 36.08 -46.33
N ALA A 215 -48.63 34.80 -46.32
CA ALA A 215 -49.59 33.74 -46.02
C ALA A 215 -49.90 33.64 -44.52
N ILE A 216 -48.88 33.70 -43.66
CA ILE A 216 -49.06 33.75 -42.20
C ILE A 216 -48.29 34.94 -41.61
N TYR A 217 -49.00 35.83 -40.93
CA TYR A 217 -48.40 36.92 -40.16
C TYR A 217 -48.66 36.71 -38.66
N PHE A 218 -47.58 36.62 -37.88
CA PHE A 218 -47.62 36.21 -36.49
C PHE A 218 -46.98 37.22 -35.52
N PRO A 219 -47.71 38.27 -35.09
CA PRO A 219 -47.27 39.26 -34.09
C PRO A 219 -47.73 38.97 -32.65
N SER A 220 -47.87 37.70 -32.27
CA SER A 220 -48.39 37.28 -30.95
C SER A 220 -47.25 37.13 -29.92
N GLU A 221 -47.09 38.08 -28.99
CA GLU A 221 -46.00 38.18 -27.99
C GLU A 221 -45.84 36.91 -27.15
N LYS A 222 -46.94 36.28 -26.76
CA LYS A 222 -46.93 35.03 -25.96
C LYS A 222 -47.42 33.82 -26.75
N GLY A 223 -47.61 33.98 -28.06
CA GLY A 223 -48.17 32.95 -28.92
C GLY A 223 -47.17 31.89 -29.36
N THR A 224 -47.72 30.82 -29.93
CA THR A 224 -46.93 29.78 -30.59
C THR A 224 -47.47 29.46 -31.97
N LEU A 225 -46.64 29.55 -33.00
CA LEU A 225 -46.91 29.05 -34.34
C LEU A 225 -46.19 27.71 -34.52
N ASN A 226 -46.95 26.62 -34.66
CA ASN A 226 -46.41 25.30 -34.96
C ASN A 226 -46.75 24.91 -36.41
N ILE A 227 -45.74 24.51 -37.17
CA ILE A 227 -45.88 24.00 -38.54
C ILE A 227 -45.26 22.61 -38.57
N SER A 228 -46.11 21.58 -38.62
CA SER A 228 -45.70 20.18 -38.65
C SER A 228 -46.02 19.49 -39.98
N GLY A 229 -46.85 20.11 -40.83
CA GLY A 229 -47.26 19.57 -42.13
C GLY A 229 -47.87 20.64 -43.04
N GLY A 230 -48.41 20.20 -44.18
CA GLY A 230 -49.06 21.09 -45.16
C GLY A 230 -48.10 21.95 -45.99
N VAL A 231 -48.68 22.87 -46.78
CA VAL A 231 -47.95 23.82 -47.63
C VAL A 231 -48.34 25.25 -47.24
N VAL A 232 -47.38 26.07 -46.84
CA VAL A 232 -47.57 27.51 -46.61
C VAL A 232 -46.88 28.28 -47.73
N SER A 233 -47.60 29.09 -48.49
CA SER A 233 -47.06 29.73 -49.70
C SER A 233 -47.55 31.14 -49.95
N GLY A 234 -46.65 32.07 -50.26
CA GLY A 234 -47.00 33.43 -50.70
C GLY A 234 -45.76 34.21 -51.12
N LYS A 235 -45.90 35.53 -51.37
CA LYS A 235 -44.71 36.41 -51.48
C LYS A 235 -43.86 36.33 -50.21
N VAL A 236 -44.54 36.21 -49.07
CA VAL A 236 -43.97 35.69 -47.81
C VAL A 236 -44.77 34.47 -47.39
N ALA A 237 -44.13 33.36 -47.06
CA ALA A 237 -44.87 32.22 -46.52
C ALA A 237 -45.19 32.45 -45.03
N VAL A 238 -44.19 32.74 -44.20
CA VAL A 238 -44.37 32.99 -42.77
C VAL A 238 -43.55 34.19 -42.33
N GLU A 239 -44.19 35.12 -41.62
CA GLU A 239 -43.57 36.28 -40.99
C GLU A 239 -43.86 36.27 -39.49
N VAL A 240 -42.82 36.12 -38.68
CA VAL A 240 -42.91 36.05 -37.21
C VAL A 240 -42.32 37.32 -36.62
N ARG A 241 -43.12 38.00 -35.80
CA ARG A 241 -42.77 39.29 -35.21
C ARG A 241 -42.50 39.24 -33.71
N CYS A 242 -43.13 38.30 -33.01
CA CYS A 242 -42.98 38.01 -31.59
C CYS A 242 -43.39 36.56 -31.31
N GLY A 243 -43.13 36.07 -30.09
CA GLY A 243 -43.56 34.74 -29.65
C GLY A 243 -42.66 33.61 -30.16
N THR A 244 -43.20 32.40 -30.25
CA THR A 244 -42.44 31.20 -30.64
C THR A 244 -42.91 30.66 -31.97
N VAL A 245 -41.97 30.34 -32.87
CA VAL A 245 -42.24 29.55 -34.09
C VAL A 245 -41.52 28.21 -34.04
N ASN A 246 -42.24 27.13 -34.32
CA ASN A 246 -41.70 25.78 -34.39
C ASN A 246 -42.01 25.18 -35.76
N VAL A 247 -40.98 24.83 -36.51
CA VAL A 247 -41.08 24.15 -37.80
C VAL A 247 -40.51 22.74 -37.65
N SER A 248 -41.41 21.75 -37.55
CA SER A 248 -41.06 20.34 -37.40
C SER A 248 -41.42 19.51 -38.62
N GLY A 249 -41.87 20.15 -39.70
CA GLY A 249 -42.29 19.53 -40.96
C GLY A 249 -42.94 20.54 -41.91
N GLY A 250 -43.65 20.05 -42.93
CA GLY A 250 -44.34 20.88 -43.91
C GLY A 250 -43.42 21.53 -44.97
N LYS A 251 -44.04 22.31 -45.87
CA LYS A 251 -43.35 23.03 -46.96
C LYS A 251 -43.67 24.52 -46.91
N LEU A 252 -42.67 25.36 -46.71
CA LEU A 252 -42.77 26.83 -46.76
C LEU A 252 -42.19 27.30 -48.10
N VAL A 253 -42.97 28.07 -48.85
CA VAL A 253 -42.60 28.51 -50.22
C VAL A 253 -42.81 30.01 -50.38
N ALA A 254 -41.72 30.75 -50.60
CA ALA A 254 -41.80 32.13 -51.03
C ALA A 254 -41.76 32.28 -52.55
N SER A 255 -42.73 32.98 -53.12
CA SER A 255 -42.89 33.16 -54.56
C SER A 255 -42.48 34.57 -55.02
N GLY A 256 -41.22 35.00 -54.87
CA GLY A 256 -40.78 36.29 -55.44
C GLY A 256 -39.36 36.72 -55.07
N GLU A 257 -38.88 37.77 -55.75
CA GLU A 257 -37.57 38.38 -55.46
C GLU A 257 -37.48 38.99 -54.06
N TYR A 258 -36.35 38.75 -53.38
CA TYR A 258 -36.03 39.40 -52.10
C TYR A 258 -35.92 40.92 -52.24
N LYS A 259 -36.69 41.66 -51.44
CA LYS A 259 -36.54 43.12 -51.29
C LYS A 259 -36.39 43.50 -49.82
N ALA A 260 -35.26 44.12 -49.48
CA ALA A 260 -35.05 44.71 -48.17
C ALA A 260 -36.04 45.88 -47.97
N SER A 261 -36.78 45.84 -46.86
CA SER A 261 -37.98 46.68 -46.63
C SER A 261 -37.75 48.18 -46.50
N GLU A 262 -38.69 48.98 -47.03
CA GLU A 262 -39.05 50.33 -46.56
C GLU A 262 -40.13 50.21 -45.47
N THR A 263 -39.89 50.75 -44.27
CA THR A 263 -40.87 50.74 -43.17
C THR A 263 -42.07 51.63 -43.51
N THR A 264 -43.27 51.08 -43.57
CA THR A 264 -44.50 51.89 -43.66
C THR A 264 -44.85 52.50 -42.29
N ALA A 265 -45.66 53.56 -42.29
CA ALA A 265 -46.07 54.30 -41.07
C ALA A 265 -46.83 53.44 -40.03
N GLU A 266 -47.24 52.22 -40.39
CA GLU A 266 -47.93 51.24 -39.54
C GLU A 266 -47.01 50.11 -39.05
N GLY A 267 -45.72 50.16 -39.35
CA GLY A 267 -44.76 49.11 -38.95
C GLY A 267 -44.88 47.80 -39.75
N ARG A 268 -45.65 47.78 -40.85
CA ARG A 268 -45.69 46.63 -41.77
C ARG A 268 -44.40 46.62 -42.60
N ILE A 269 -43.68 45.50 -42.53
CA ILE A 269 -42.53 45.19 -43.37
C ILE A 269 -43.03 44.20 -44.43
N TYR A 270 -43.05 44.62 -45.70
CA TYR A 270 -43.27 43.72 -46.82
C TYR A 270 -41.91 43.21 -47.29
N GLU A 271 -41.37 42.16 -46.67
CA GLU A 271 -40.24 41.47 -47.28
C GLU A 271 -40.78 40.66 -48.46
N SER A 272 -40.77 41.17 -49.69
CA SER A 272 -41.14 40.29 -50.80
C SER A 272 -40.08 39.20 -50.91
N GLY A 273 -40.48 37.94 -51.04
CA GLY A 273 -39.59 36.82 -51.34
C GLY A 273 -38.99 36.07 -50.15
N VAL A 274 -39.64 36.01 -48.99
CA VAL A 274 -39.09 35.30 -47.80
C VAL A 274 -39.97 34.13 -47.35
N ALA A 275 -39.39 32.93 -47.19
CA ALA A 275 -40.18 31.76 -46.80
C ALA A 275 -40.41 31.72 -45.29
N LEU A 276 -39.36 31.89 -44.50
CA LEU A 276 -39.46 32.10 -43.06
C LEU A 276 -38.73 33.40 -42.68
N GLY A 277 -39.50 34.43 -42.37
CA GLY A 277 -39.02 35.71 -41.84
C GLY A 277 -39.20 35.74 -40.33
N ILE A 278 -38.13 36.02 -39.60
CA ILE A 278 -38.13 36.18 -38.14
C ILE A 278 -37.54 37.54 -37.81
N ALA A 279 -38.37 38.49 -37.41
CA ALA A 279 -37.94 39.86 -37.15
C ALA A 279 -38.51 40.37 -35.84
N LYS A 280 -37.71 41.07 -35.02
CA LYS A 280 -38.18 41.58 -33.74
C LYS A 280 -39.11 42.80 -33.93
N MET A 281 -40.28 42.79 -33.30
CA MET A 281 -41.17 43.97 -33.22
C MET A 281 -40.99 44.70 -31.89
N GLN A 282 -40.38 45.89 -31.92
CA GLN A 282 -40.10 46.71 -30.72
C GLN A 282 -39.28 45.91 -29.67
N ASP A 283 -39.65 45.98 -28.39
CA ASP A 283 -38.96 45.31 -27.28
C ASP A 283 -39.49 43.89 -27.01
N ARG A 284 -40.30 43.30 -27.91
CA ARG A 284 -40.95 42.01 -27.69
C ARG A 284 -40.07 40.85 -28.11
N GLU A 285 -40.03 39.78 -27.32
CA GLU A 285 -39.17 38.63 -27.57
C GLU A 285 -39.70 37.72 -28.70
N VAL A 286 -38.77 37.09 -29.42
CA VAL A 286 -39.05 36.10 -30.46
C VAL A 286 -38.13 34.90 -30.29
N SER A 287 -38.64 33.70 -30.49
CA SER A 287 -37.89 32.45 -30.44
C SER A 287 -38.29 31.55 -31.61
N ALA A 288 -37.36 30.71 -32.06
CA ALA A 288 -37.59 29.81 -33.17
C ALA A 288 -37.03 28.41 -32.87
N SER A 289 -37.60 27.40 -33.52
CA SER A 289 -37.00 26.08 -33.69
C SER A 289 -37.32 25.54 -35.07
N VAL A 290 -36.32 24.98 -35.75
CA VAL A 290 -36.49 24.29 -37.03
C VAL A 290 -35.80 22.93 -36.90
N SER A 291 -36.59 21.86 -36.82
CA SER A 291 -36.09 20.50 -36.66
C SER A 291 -36.31 19.63 -37.91
N ASN A 292 -37.20 20.04 -38.81
CA ASN A 292 -37.44 19.40 -40.11
C ASN A 292 -38.29 20.32 -41.00
N GLY A 293 -38.60 19.89 -42.23
CA GLY A 293 -39.42 20.62 -43.20
C GLY A 293 -38.63 21.13 -44.39
N SER A 294 -39.34 21.59 -45.42
CA SER A 294 -38.75 22.16 -46.63
C SER A 294 -39.05 23.66 -46.68
N ILE A 295 -38.00 24.49 -46.59
CA ILE A 295 -38.09 25.94 -46.56
C ILE A 295 -37.42 26.47 -47.83
N SER A 296 -38.21 27.01 -48.75
CA SER A 296 -37.74 27.30 -50.10
C SER A 296 -38.22 28.67 -50.59
N ALA A 297 -37.36 29.37 -51.33
CA ALA A 297 -37.70 30.62 -52.00
C ALA A 297 -37.40 30.52 -53.49
N GLU A 298 -38.31 31.04 -54.30
CA GLU A 298 -38.19 31.13 -55.76
C GLU A 298 -37.64 32.51 -56.18
N GLU A 299 -37.27 32.66 -57.45
CA GLU A 299 -36.96 33.96 -58.08
C GLU A 299 -35.89 34.82 -57.34
N GLY A 300 -34.91 34.21 -56.66
CA GLY A 300 -33.88 34.97 -55.92
C GLY A 300 -34.35 35.53 -54.57
N GLY A 301 -35.45 35.02 -54.02
CA GLY A 301 -35.88 35.21 -52.64
C GLY A 301 -34.95 34.56 -51.60
N LYS A 302 -35.30 34.67 -50.31
CA LYS A 302 -34.60 34.04 -49.18
C LYS A 302 -35.44 32.95 -48.52
N ALA A 303 -34.87 31.76 -48.38
CA ALA A 303 -35.50 30.69 -47.59
C ALA A 303 -35.64 31.09 -46.11
N LEU A 304 -34.59 31.66 -45.52
CA LEU A 304 -34.57 32.11 -44.14
C LEU A 304 -34.01 33.54 -44.08
N GLN A 305 -34.72 34.43 -43.39
CA GLN A 305 -34.27 35.79 -43.07
C GLN A 305 -34.52 36.06 -41.58
N VAL A 306 -33.46 36.45 -40.87
CA VAL A 306 -33.49 36.69 -39.43
C VAL A 306 -33.03 38.12 -39.16
N ASP A 307 -33.91 38.93 -38.58
CA ASP A 307 -33.68 40.28 -38.06
C ASP A 307 -34.08 40.32 -36.58
N ALA A 308 -33.52 39.37 -35.82
CA ALA A 308 -33.71 39.20 -34.38
C ALA A 308 -32.42 38.63 -33.77
N GLU A 309 -32.18 38.90 -32.48
CA GLU A 309 -31.02 38.39 -31.74
C GLU A 309 -31.24 36.92 -31.30
N ILE A 310 -31.30 36.00 -32.27
CA ILE A 310 -31.44 34.55 -32.04
C ILE A 310 -30.38 33.75 -32.79
N SER A 311 -29.93 32.64 -32.21
CA SER A 311 -28.90 31.75 -32.77
C SER A 311 -29.22 30.28 -32.45
N SER A 312 -28.56 29.34 -33.12
CA SER A 312 -28.60 27.90 -32.82
C SER A 312 -30.00 27.26 -32.75
N PHE A 313 -30.91 27.67 -33.64
CA PHE A 313 -32.29 27.18 -33.66
C PHE A 313 -32.62 26.22 -34.81
N VAL A 314 -31.69 26.01 -35.75
CA VAL A 314 -31.84 25.09 -36.89
C VAL A 314 -31.09 23.80 -36.62
N SER A 315 -31.82 22.74 -36.31
CA SER A 315 -31.29 21.38 -36.07
C SER A 315 -31.64 20.39 -37.18
N GLY A 316 -32.55 20.75 -38.08
CA GLY A 316 -32.88 19.93 -39.24
C GLY A 316 -33.67 20.65 -40.33
N GLY A 317 -33.78 20.04 -41.51
CA GLY A 317 -34.60 20.53 -42.63
C GLY A 317 -33.83 20.78 -43.91
N THR A 318 -34.55 21.12 -44.98
CA THR A 318 -33.99 21.40 -46.31
C THR A 318 -34.29 22.83 -46.74
N PHE A 319 -33.27 23.54 -47.19
CA PHE A 319 -33.28 24.96 -47.54
C PHE A 319 -32.83 25.15 -48.98
N SER A 320 -33.49 26.03 -49.74
CA SER A 320 -33.12 26.30 -51.14
C SER A 320 -31.87 27.18 -51.32
N GLN A 321 -31.14 27.46 -50.23
CA GLN A 321 -29.94 28.29 -50.19
C GLN A 321 -29.16 28.03 -48.90
N SER A 322 -27.91 28.49 -48.85
CA SER A 322 -27.07 28.41 -47.65
C SER A 322 -27.65 29.22 -46.48
N ILE A 323 -27.40 28.70 -45.28
CA ILE A 323 -27.83 29.30 -44.02
C ILE A 323 -26.60 29.83 -43.28
N ASP A 324 -26.76 30.93 -42.56
CA ASP A 324 -25.70 31.42 -41.67
C ASP A 324 -25.38 30.36 -40.60
N ALA A 325 -24.09 30.08 -40.41
CA ALA A 325 -23.61 29.08 -39.47
C ALA A 325 -24.05 29.36 -38.02
N SER A 326 -24.27 30.64 -37.67
CA SER A 326 -24.75 31.03 -36.33
C SER A 326 -26.16 30.54 -36.02
N TYR A 327 -26.98 30.21 -37.02
CA TYR A 327 -28.34 29.69 -36.82
C TYR A 327 -28.38 28.18 -36.63
N ILE A 328 -27.32 27.48 -37.01
CA ILE A 328 -27.25 26.01 -36.97
C ILE A 328 -26.98 25.57 -35.53
N ALA A 329 -27.81 24.66 -35.03
CA ALA A 329 -27.68 24.11 -33.70
C ALA A 329 -26.40 23.26 -33.59
N GLU A 330 -25.71 23.34 -32.45
CA GLU A 330 -24.52 22.53 -32.17
C GLU A 330 -24.83 21.03 -32.31
N GLY A 331 -23.90 20.27 -32.88
CA GLY A 331 -24.10 18.84 -33.17
C GLY A 331 -24.76 18.55 -34.52
N SER A 332 -25.26 19.56 -35.23
CA SER A 332 -25.83 19.39 -36.56
C SER A 332 -24.76 19.28 -37.65
N VAL A 333 -25.08 18.58 -38.73
CA VAL A 333 -24.28 18.43 -39.94
C VAL A 333 -24.98 19.14 -41.10
N VAL A 334 -24.20 19.84 -41.92
CA VAL A 334 -24.67 20.61 -43.07
C VAL A 334 -24.15 20.00 -44.35
N THR A 335 -25.03 19.84 -45.34
CA THR A 335 -24.65 19.41 -46.70
C THR A 335 -25.21 20.37 -47.73
N ASP A 336 -24.36 20.80 -48.66
CA ASP A 336 -24.73 21.68 -49.78
C ASP A 336 -24.62 20.90 -51.10
N GLU A 337 -25.76 20.53 -51.69
CA GLU A 337 -25.82 19.79 -52.96
C GLU A 337 -26.72 20.50 -53.97
N GLY A 338 -26.16 20.88 -55.12
CA GLY A 338 -26.93 21.46 -56.22
C GLY A 338 -27.66 22.78 -55.90
N GLY A 339 -27.15 23.55 -54.93
CA GLY A 339 -27.80 24.79 -54.45
C GLY A 339 -28.86 24.57 -53.36
N THR A 340 -29.02 23.34 -52.87
CA THR A 340 -29.88 23.00 -51.73
C THR A 340 -29.02 22.69 -50.52
N THR A 341 -29.32 23.32 -49.38
CA THR A 341 -28.67 23.11 -48.09
C THR A 341 -29.54 22.20 -47.23
N THR A 342 -28.99 21.11 -46.73
CA THR A 342 -29.67 20.21 -45.78
C THR A 342 -28.97 20.26 -44.44
N VAL A 343 -29.75 20.44 -43.38
CA VAL A 343 -29.29 20.35 -42.00
C VAL A 343 -29.87 19.07 -41.41
N VAL A 344 -29.04 18.29 -40.72
CA VAL A 344 -29.45 17.08 -39.99
C VAL A 344 -28.76 17.02 -38.65
N VAL A 345 -29.41 16.44 -37.65
CA VAL A 345 -28.74 16.09 -36.39
C VAL A 345 -27.68 15.03 -36.69
N GLY A 346 -26.44 15.25 -36.26
CA GLY A 346 -25.29 14.42 -36.66
C GLY A 346 -25.48 12.91 -36.43
N GLU A 347 -26.09 12.51 -35.31
CA GLU A 347 -26.38 11.11 -34.96
C GLU A 347 -27.40 10.42 -35.89
N GLN A 348 -28.18 11.20 -36.66
CA GLN A 348 -29.24 10.71 -37.55
C GLN A 348 -28.83 10.75 -39.03
N SER A 349 -27.55 10.95 -39.32
CA SER A 349 -27.02 11.09 -40.69
C SER A 349 -26.19 9.87 -41.13
N ASP A 350 -25.90 9.76 -42.43
CA ASP A 350 -24.94 8.78 -42.99
C ASP A 350 -23.46 9.10 -42.63
N TYR A 351 -23.22 10.13 -41.80
CA TYR A 351 -21.89 10.56 -41.39
C TYR A 351 -21.45 9.88 -40.10
N VAL A 352 -20.17 9.50 -40.07
CA VAL A 352 -19.52 8.84 -38.92
C VAL A 352 -18.88 9.85 -37.99
N ALA A 353 -18.35 10.95 -38.53
CA ALA A 353 -17.67 11.98 -37.77
C ALA A 353 -17.90 13.36 -38.37
N ARG A 354 -17.64 14.43 -37.61
CA ARG A 354 -17.71 15.82 -38.09
C ARG A 354 -16.57 16.70 -37.58
N ILE A 355 -16.33 17.80 -38.28
CA ILE A 355 -15.49 18.92 -37.85
C ILE A 355 -16.30 20.20 -38.04
N GLY A 356 -16.53 20.95 -36.97
CA GLY A 356 -17.53 22.03 -37.00
C GLY A 356 -18.90 21.45 -37.39
N THR A 357 -19.46 21.97 -38.50
CA THR A 357 -20.73 21.50 -39.11
C THR A 357 -20.52 20.56 -40.30
N THR A 358 -19.29 20.27 -40.71
CA THR A 358 -18.98 19.45 -41.88
C THR A 358 -18.93 17.97 -41.51
N GLY A 359 -19.78 17.14 -42.15
CA GLY A 359 -19.84 15.69 -41.94
C GLY A 359 -18.88 14.89 -42.81
N TYR A 360 -18.39 13.76 -42.27
CA TYR A 360 -17.49 12.82 -42.94
C TYR A 360 -17.97 11.39 -42.77
N THR A 361 -17.96 10.61 -43.86
CA THR A 361 -18.49 9.23 -43.90
C THR A 361 -17.60 8.20 -43.19
N SER A 362 -16.51 8.63 -42.53
CA SER A 362 -15.60 7.77 -41.78
C SER A 362 -14.71 8.61 -40.88
N LEU A 363 -14.34 8.10 -39.70
CA LEU A 363 -13.41 8.77 -38.78
C LEU A 363 -12.05 9.09 -39.44
N GLN A 364 -11.53 8.18 -40.27
CA GLN A 364 -10.25 8.35 -40.98
C GLN A 364 -10.26 9.58 -41.89
N LYS A 365 -11.35 9.80 -42.63
CA LYS A 365 -11.50 10.98 -43.51
C LYS A 365 -11.57 12.28 -42.71
N ALA A 366 -12.30 12.30 -41.61
CA ALA A 366 -12.38 13.47 -40.74
C ALA A 366 -10.99 13.81 -40.18
N VAL A 367 -10.30 12.83 -39.58
CA VAL A 367 -8.96 13.04 -39.02
C VAL A 367 -7.95 13.49 -40.08
N ALA A 368 -8.04 12.98 -41.31
CA ALA A 368 -7.18 13.42 -42.42
C ALA A 368 -7.48 14.85 -42.91
N ALA A 369 -8.72 15.31 -42.76
CA ALA A 369 -9.16 16.65 -43.16
C ALA A 369 -8.92 17.73 -42.08
N ALA A 370 -8.85 17.32 -40.81
CA ALA A 370 -8.69 18.21 -39.68
C ALA A 370 -7.39 19.02 -39.74
N GLN A 371 -7.48 20.30 -39.39
CA GLN A 371 -6.37 21.23 -39.24
C GLN A 371 -5.93 21.33 -37.78
N SER A 372 -4.69 21.78 -37.54
CA SER A 372 -4.18 22.01 -36.19
C SER A 372 -5.11 22.95 -35.40
N GLY A 373 -5.46 22.56 -34.18
CA GLY A 373 -6.40 23.24 -33.28
C GLY A 373 -7.85 22.75 -33.39
N GLU A 374 -8.21 21.98 -34.42
CA GLU A 374 -9.59 21.53 -34.61
C GLU A 374 -9.94 20.30 -33.75
N THR A 375 -11.26 20.10 -33.54
CA THR A 375 -11.82 18.92 -32.89
C THR A 375 -12.62 18.09 -33.88
N VAL A 376 -12.31 16.80 -33.94
CA VAL A 376 -13.08 15.79 -34.66
C VAL A 376 -14.05 15.14 -33.67
N TYR A 377 -15.35 15.24 -33.93
CA TYR A 377 -16.39 14.60 -33.12
C TYR A 377 -16.88 13.33 -33.82
N LEU A 378 -16.89 12.21 -33.11
CA LEU A 378 -17.56 10.99 -33.55
C LEU A 378 -19.08 11.12 -33.34
N LEU A 379 -19.88 10.61 -34.28
CA LEU A 379 -21.34 10.77 -34.30
C LEU A 379 -22.11 9.46 -34.08
N CYS A 380 -21.43 8.31 -34.14
CA CYS A 380 -22.03 7.00 -33.94
C CYS A 380 -20.97 5.95 -33.60
N ASN A 381 -21.42 4.79 -33.11
CA ASN A 381 -20.56 3.63 -32.97
C ASN A 381 -20.01 3.22 -34.34
N VAL A 382 -18.71 2.92 -34.43
CA VAL A 382 -18.05 2.65 -35.71
C VAL A 382 -17.14 1.42 -35.61
N GLU A 383 -17.14 0.60 -36.67
CA GLU A 383 -16.13 -0.44 -36.88
C GLU A 383 -14.99 0.07 -37.78
N ILE A 384 -13.75 -0.15 -37.34
CA ILE A 384 -12.55 0.28 -38.05
C ILE A 384 -11.63 -0.93 -38.29
N GLY A 385 -11.47 -1.31 -39.56
CA GLY A 385 -10.54 -2.36 -39.98
C GLY A 385 -9.13 -1.87 -40.35
N GLY A 386 -8.87 -0.57 -40.28
CA GLY A 386 -7.61 0.06 -40.70
C GLY A 386 -7.05 1.04 -39.68
N THR A 387 -6.10 1.87 -40.11
CA THR A 387 -5.44 2.86 -39.25
C THR A 387 -6.02 4.26 -39.43
N VAL A 388 -6.24 4.95 -38.32
CA VAL A 388 -6.52 6.38 -38.21
C VAL A 388 -5.17 7.09 -38.02
N ASN A 389 -4.68 7.72 -39.09
CA ASN A 389 -3.40 8.44 -39.08
C ASN A 389 -3.58 9.83 -38.48
N VAL A 390 -3.04 10.06 -37.28
CA VAL A 390 -3.13 11.36 -36.60
C VAL A 390 -1.89 12.17 -36.93
N SER A 391 -2.08 13.24 -37.71
CA SER A 391 -0.98 14.01 -38.29
C SER A 391 -0.88 15.47 -37.90
N GLN A 392 -1.94 16.01 -37.31
CA GLN A 392 -2.06 17.41 -36.90
C GLN A 392 -2.25 17.49 -35.38
N ASP A 393 -2.07 18.69 -34.83
CA ASP A 393 -2.37 18.93 -33.43
C ASP A 393 -3.89 19.07 -33.24
N ILE A 394 -4.58 17.95 -33.07
CA ILE A 394 -6.06 17.90 -33.04
C ILE A 394 -6.57 17.22 -31.78
N THR A 395 -7.84 17.48 -31.47
CA THR A 395 -8.62 16.71 -30.50
C THR A 395 -9.52 15.72 -31.25
N ILE A 396 -9.55 14.46 -30.82
CA ILE A 396 -10.51 13.46 -31.29
C ILE A 396 -11.44 13.14 -30.11
N ASP A 397 -12.66 13.65 -30.16
CA ASP A 397 -13.69 13.40 -29.16
C ASP A 397 -14.60 12.28 -29.66
N LEU A 398 -14.60 11.13 -28.97
CA LEU A 398 -15.40 9.98 -29.33
C LEU A 398 -16.87 10.11 -28.89
N GLY A 399 -17.26 11.20 -28.20
CA GLY A 399 -18.65 11.54 -27.91
C GLY A 399 -19.44 10.52 -27.07
N GLY A 400 -18.75 9.63 -26.34
CA GLY A 400 -19.34 8.50 -25.63
C GLY A 400 -19.60 7.27 -26.51
N PHE A 401 -19.31 7.34 -27.81
CA PHE A 401 -19.49 6.23 -28.74
C PHE A 401 -18.36 5.19 -28.65
N THR A 402 -18.64 4.02 -29.22
CA THR A 402 -17.72 2.87 -29.26
C THR A 402 -17.02 2.78 -30.61
N VAL A 403 -15.69 2.71 -30.60
CA VAL A 403 -14.86 2.36 -31.75
C VAL A 403 -14.44 0.90 -31.63
N THR A 404 -14.94 0.05 -32.53
CA THR A 404 -14.60 -1.38 -32.57
C THR A 404 -13.52 -1.64 -33.61
N THR A 405 -12.38 -2.19 -33.20
CA THR A 405 -11.32 -2.60 -34.13
C THR A 405 -11.56 -4.01 -34.64
N THR A 406 -11.63 -4.19 -35.96
CA THR A 406 -11.91 -5.49 -36.60
C THR A 406 -10.67 -6.16 -37.19
N SER A 407 -9.51 -5.52 -37.11
CA SER A 407 -8.22 -6.07 -37.54
C SER A 407 -7.15 -5.85 -36.47
N SER A 408 -6.06 -6.61 -36.58
CA SER A 408 -4.88 -6.45 -35.71
C SER A 408 -4.03 -5.21 -36.04
N ASN A 409 -4.52 -4.30 -36.89
CA ASN A 409 -3.82 -3.08 -37.24
C ASN A 409 -3.83 -2.09 -36.07
N ASN A 410 -2.91 -1.12 -36.11
CA ASN A 410 -2.94 0.00 -35.17
C ASN A 410 -4.15 0.88 -35.45
N LEU A 411 -4.92 1.24 -34.43
CA LEU A 411 -6.07 2.14 -34.57
C LEU A 411 -5.58 3.58 -34.72
N PHE A 412 -5.16 4.24 -33.63
CA PHE A 412 -4.63 5.60 -33.67
C PHE A 412 -3.12 5.57 -33.84
N TYR A 413 -2.65 5.89 -35.05
CA TYR A 413 -1.22 5.94 -35.37
C TYR A 413 -0.72 7.38 -35.41
N VAL A 414 -0.09 7.81 -34.33
CA VAL A 414 0.49 9.14 -34.18
C VAL A 414 1.95 9.09 -34.67
N HIS A 415 2.23 9.62 -35.87
CA HIS A 415 3.54 9.40 -36.53
C HIS A 415 4.08 10.53 -37.42
N SER A 416 3.30 11.56 -37.74
CA SER A 416 3.74 12.73 -38.54
C SER A 416 3.68 14.05 -37.74
N THR A 417 3.71 15.23 -38.36
CA THR A 417 3.87 16.60 -37.77
C THR A 417 3.20 16.95 -36.44
N ALA A 418 2.24 16.18 -35.94
CA ALA A 418 1.66 16.35 -34.62
C ALA A 418 2.74 16.39 -33.52
N THR A 419 2.62 17.40 -32.68
CA THR A 419 3.36 17.67 -31.44
C THR A 419 2.43 17.62 -30.23
N GLN A 420 1.13 17.76 -30.41
CA GLN A 420 0.15 17.62 -29.33
C GLN A 420 -1.15 17.01 -29.87
N CYS A 421 -1.62 15.89 -29.31
CA CYS A 421 -2.96 15.42 -29.60
C CYS A 421 -3.70 14.95 -28.35
N GLU A 422 -5.01 15.08 -28.38
CA GLU A 422 -5.90 14.55 -27.35
C GLU A 422 -6.90 13.58 -27.97
N ILE A 423 -7.10 12.43 -27.34
CA ILE A 423 -8.17 11.48 -27.70
C ILE A 423 -9.00 11.26 -26.44
N LYS A 424 -10.32 11.45 -26.52
CA LYS A 424 -11.14 11.45 -25.31
C LYS A 424 -12.57 10.95 -25.47
N ASN A 425 -13.21 10.72 -24.32
CA ASN A 425 -14.66 10.55 -24.15
C ASN A 425 -15.25 9.41 -25.00
N GLY A 426 -14.92 8.15 -24.72
CA GLY A 426 -15.56 7.03 -25.43
C GLY A 426 -14.97 5.67 -25.11
N THR A 427 -15.47 4.67 -25.83
CA THR A 427 -15.07 3.27 -25.63
C THR A 427 -14.31 2.73 -26.84
N ILE A 428 -13.24 1.97 -26.64
CA ILE A 428 -12.52 1.25 -27.70
C ILE A 428 -12.54 -0.24 -27.37
N VAL A 429 -12.98 -1.07 -28.31
CA VAL A 429 -13.03 -2.53 -28.13
C VAL A 429 -12.33 -3.22 -29.30
N GLY A 430 -11.58 -4.29 -29.02
CA GLY A 430 -11.13 -5.21 -30.06
C GLY A 430 -9.66 -5.65 -29.94
N ILE A 431 -9.05 -5.97 -31.08
CA ILE A 431 -7.77 -6.69 -31.16
C ILE A 431 -6.62 -5.86 -31.72
N GLY A 432 -6.89 -4.71 -32.35
CA GLY A 432 -5.88 -3.82 -32.89
C GLY A 432 -5.30 -2.91 -31.81
N THR A 433 -3.99 -2.61 -31.85
CA THR A 433 -3.35 -1.71 -30.87
C THR A 433 -4.03 -0.33 -30.91
N PRO A 434 -4.77 0.07 -29.87
CA PRO A 434 -5.52 1.33 -29.82
C PRO A 434 -4.63 2.56 -30.03
N PHE A 435 -3.51 2.67 -29.31
CA PHE A 435 -2.63 3.83 -29.35
C PHE A 435 -1.21 3.40 -29.73
N TYR A 436 -0.88 3.62 -30.99
CA TYR A 436 0.47 3.37 -31.51
C TYR A 436 1.20 4.69 -31.72
N LEU A 437 2.12 4.99 -30.83
CA LEU A 437 2.74 6.31 -30.70
C LEU A 437 4.19 6.27 -31.19
N ASN A 438 4.46 7.02 -32.24
CA ASN A 438 5.75 6.97 -32.93
C ASN A 438 6.24 8.38 -33.27
N ARG A 439 6.52 9.17 -32.23
CA ARG A 439 6.87 10.59 -32.34
C ARG A 439 8.00 11.00 -31.41
N LYS A 440 8.59 12.14 -31.75
CA LYS A 440 9.57 12.86 -30.96
C LYS A 440 8.98 14.21 -30.57
N ASP A 441 9.33 14.69 -29.38
CA ASP A 441 8.94 16.01 -28.87
C ASP A 441 7.44 16.25 -28.98
N ALA A 442 6.67 15.28 -28.49
CA ALA A 442 5.21 15.28 -28.62
C ALA A 442 4.52 14.94 -27.30
N LYS A 443 3.32 15.47 -27.10
CA LYS A 443 2.43 15.16 -25.98
C LYS A 443 1.14 14.51 -26.47
N VAL A 444 0.83 13.32 -26.00
CA VAL A 444 -0.41 12.60 -26.28
C VAL A 444 -1.22 12.51 -25.00
N THR A 445 -2.42 13.08 -24.98
CA THR A 445 -3.33 13.01 -23.84
C THR A 445 -4.49 12.07 -24.15
N LEU A 446 -4.75 11.12 -23.26
CA LEU A 446 -5.83 10.16 -23.31
C LEU A 446 -6.75 10.43 -22.11
N SER A 447 -8.00 10.85 -22.37
CA SER A 447 -8.89 11.36 -21.31
C SER A 447 -10.26 10.68 -21.33
N ASN A 448 -10.76 10.17 -20.19
CA ASN A 448 -12.12 9.59 -20.10
C ASN A 448 -12.41 8.50 -21.13
N LEU A 449 -11.46 7.57 -21.31
CA LEU A 449 -11.57 6.48 -22.26
C LEU A 449 -11.72 5.15 -21.55
N THR A 450 -12.62 4.30 -22.02
CA THR A 450 -12.68 2.89 -21.64
C THR A 450 -12.10 2.05 -22.78
N VAL A 451 -11.15 1.17 -22.49
CA VAL A 451 -10.53 0.30 -23.49
C VAL A 451 -10.60 -1.15 -23.03
N ASP A 452 -11.31 -1.99 -23.78
CA ASP A 452 -11.33 -3.44 -23.60
C ASP A 452 -10.55 -4.11 -24.74
N TYR A 453 -9.32 -4.50 -24.42
CA TYR A 453 -8.34 -4.99 -25.38
C TYR A 453 -8.12 -6.50 -25.27
N SER A 454 -8.29 -7.17 -26.40
CA SER A 454 -8.10 -8.63 -26.56
C SER A 454 -6.99 -8.97 -27.57
N GLY A 455 -6.21 -7.97 -27.98
CA GLY A 455 -5.08 -8.16 -28.90
C GLY A 455 -3.82 -8.66 -28.19
N SER A 456 -2.76 -8.88 -28.98
CA SER A 456 -1.53 -9.54 -28.51
C SER A 456 -0.33 -8.60 -28.29
N VAL A 457 -0.50 -7.29 -28.47
CA VAL A 457 0.63 -6.33 -28.44
C VAL A 457 0.57 -5.44 -27.20
N ALA A 458 -0.20 -4.35 -27.24
CA ALA A 458 -0.43 -3.46 -26.10
C ALA A 458 -1.60 -2.50 -26.37
N ILE A 459 -2.13 -1.86 -25.33
CA ILE A 459 -3.07 -0.74 -25.50
C ILE A 459 -2.32 0.52 -25.96
N ILE A 460 -1.24 0.85 -25.25
CA ILE A 460 -0.28 1.91 -25.57
C ILE A 460 1.04 1.26 -25.98
N GLN A 461 1.46 1.51 -27.21
CA GLN A 461 2.72 1.01 -27.74
C GLN A 461 3.54 2.18 -28.27
N THR A 462 4.75 2.38 -27.73
CA THR A 462 5.73 3.31 -28.31
C THR A 462 6.84 2.57 -29.06
N ARG A 463 7.68 3.30 -29.80
CA ARG A 463 8.80 2.72 -30.58
C ARG A 463 10.15 3.05 -29.96
N ASP A 464 11.16 2.22 -30.25
CA ASP A 464 12.60 2.43 -30.00
C ASP A 464 13.17 3.69 -30.71
N TYR A 465 12.30 4.53 -31.26
CA TYR A 465 12.43 5.81 -31.95
C TYR A 465 12.20 7.11 -31.22
N CYS A 466 11.46 6.99 -30.11
CA CYS A 466 10.80 8.11 -29.48
C CYS A 466 11.76 8.82 -28.54
N THR A 467 11.79 10.15 -28.63
CA THR A 467 12.53 11.04 -27.72
C THR A 467 11.56 12.08 -27.20
N ASN A 468 11.55 12.31 -25.89
CA ASN A 468 10.73 13.34 -25.27
C ASN A 468 9.24 13.22 -25.68
N LEU A 469 8.72 11.98 -25.69
CA LEU A 469 7.31 11.69 -25.95
C LEU A 469 6.59 11.60 -24.61
N GLU A 470 5.74 12.56 -24.30
CA GLU A 470 4.93 12.60 -23.09
C GLU A 470 3.56 11.96 -23.36
N ILE A 471 3.17 10.99 -22.55
CA ILE A 471 1.86 10.34 -22.62
C ILE A 471 1.16 10.58 -21.30
N VAL A 472 -0.02 11.18 -21.33
CA VAL A 472 -0.84 11.45 -20.15
C VAL A 472 -2.13 10.67 -20.26
N VAL A 473 -2.41 9.81 -19.28
CA VAL A 473 -3.64 9.02 -19.17
C VAL A 473 -4.42 9.53 -17.97
N THR A 474 -5.62 10.07 -18.20
CA THR A 474 -6.45 10.68 -17.15
C THR A 474 -7.90 10.22 -17.21
N GLY A 475 -8.48 9.84 -16.07
CA GLY A 475 -9.87 9.35 -15.99
C GLY A 475 -10.18 8.13 -16.88
N CYS A 476 -9.17 7.33 -17.23
CA CYS A 476 -9.33 6.20 -18.16
C CYS A 476 -9.50 4.86 -17.44
N ASP A 477 -10.13 3.90 -18.10
CA ASP A 477 -10.23 2.51 -17.68
C ASP A 477 -9.73 1.59 -18.79
N PHE A 478 -8.51 1.08 -18.65
CA PHE A 478 -7.85 0.23 -19.64
C PHE A 478 -7.73 -1.19 -19.12
N THR A 479 -8.36 -2.14 -19.80
CA THR A 479 -8.30 -3.56 -19.48
C THR A 479 -7.73 -4.34 -20.66
N SER A 480 -6.71 -5.16 -20.40
CA SER A 480 -6.09 -6.06 -21.37
C SER A 480 -6.09 -7.50 -20.86
N GLN A 481 -6.68 -8.41 -21.64
CA GLN A 481 -6.74 -9.82 -21.26
C GLN A 481 -5.44 -10.58 -21.53
N THR A 482 -4.77 -10.27 -22.63
CA THR A 482 -3.71 -11.11 -23.21
C THR A 482 -2.36 -10.41 -23.31
N ALA A 483 -2.31 -9.10 -23.19
CA ALA A 483 -1.11 -8.29 -23.45
C ALA A 483 -0.82 -7.31 -22.33
N VAL A 484 0.33 -6.63 -22.41
CA VAL A 484 0.63 -5.50 -21.56
C VAL A 484 -0.32 -4.33 -21.87
N VAL A 485 -0.61 -3.46 -20.91
CA VAL A 485 -1.41 -2.25 -21.20
C VAL A 485 -0.52 -1.20 -21.84
N ALA A 486 0.63 -0.91 -21.25
CA ALA A 486 1.59 0.06 -21.79
C ALA A 486 2.98 -0.56 -21.99
N ASN A 487 3.48 -0.46 -23.22
CA ASN A 487 4.81 -0.95 -23.62
C ASN A 487 5.67 0.22 -24.12
N LEU A 488 6.57 0.71 -23.26
CA LEU A 488 7.25 1.99 -23.45
C LEU A 488 8.70 1.80 -23.91
N TYR A 489 8.99 2.23 -25.13
CA TYR A 489 10.32 2.25 -25.75
C TYR A 489 10.87 3.68 -25.95
N GLY A 490 12.18 3.79 -26.13
CA GLY A 490 12.89 5.05 -26.38
C GLY A 490 14.14 4.87 -27.25
N THR A 491 14.53 5.93 -27.95
CA THR A 491 15.62 5.92 -28.98
C THR A 491 17.01 5.84 -28.46
N SER A 492 17.24 6.42 -27.30
CA SER A 492 18.59 6.52 -26.84
C SER A 492 18.95 5.21 -26.18
N LYS A 493 19.57 4.29 -26.93
CA LYS A 493 20.26 3.12 -26.36
C LYS A 493 21.70 3.49 -25.94
N THR A 494 22.16 4.72 -26.23
CA THR A 494 23.58 5.12 -26.08
C THR A 494 23.84 6.49 -25.43
N ASP A 495 22.85 7.36 -25.24
CA ASP A 495 23.00 8.73 -24.68
C ASP A 495 21.95 9.04 -23.60
N SER A 496 22.35 9.02 -22.33
CA SER A 496 21.45 9.25 -21.19
C SER A 496 20.83 10.66 -21.14
N SER A 497 21.35 11.64 -21.88
CA SER A 497 20.81 13.02 -21.91
C SER A 497 19.49 13.14 -22.67
N ILE A 498 19.19 12.19 -23.57
CA ILE A 498 18.00 12.21 -24.42
C ILE A 498 16.91 11.32 -23.82
N LYS A 499 15.95 11.93 -23.11
CA LYS A 499 14.79 11.23 -22.52
C LYS A 499 13.96 10.51 -23.59
N GLY A 500 13.49 9.30 -23.28
CA GLY A 500 12.63 8.47 -24.13
C GLY A 500 11.15 8.85 -24.01
N SER A 501 10.28 7.84 -23.98
CA SER A 501 8.84 8.03 -23.71
C SER A 501 8.59 8.11 -22.21
N SER A 502 7.74 9.04 -21.77
CA SER A 502 7.21 9.12 -20.41
C SER A 502 5.71 8.84 -20.40
N LEU A 503 5.24 8.17 -19.35
CA LEU A 503 3.83 7.87 -19.12
C LEU A 503 3.40 8.37 -17.74
N THR A 504 2.45 9.30 -17.70
CA THR A 504 1.82 9.77 -16.47
C THR A 504 0.40 9.25 -16.40
N ILE A 505 0.03 8.60 -15.29
CA ILE A 505 -1.30 8.03 -15.06
C ILE A 505 -1.95 8.75 -13.88
N VAL A 506 -3.13 9.30 -14.12
CA VAL A 506 -3.88 10.15 -13.18
C VAL A 506 -5.32 9.64 -13.09
N ASP A 507 -5.81 9.33 -11.89
CA ASP A 507 -7.20 8.92 -11.63
C ASP A 507 -7.73 7.87 -12.63
N SER A 508 -6.89 6.90 -12.99
CA SER A 508 -7.19 5.91 -14.04
C SER A 508 -6.98 4.48 -13.57
N ASN A 509 -7.76 3.55 -14.11
CA ASN A 509 -7.63 2.11 -13.90
C ASN A 509 -6.87 1.47 -15.06
N VAL A 510 -5.83 0.70 -14.76
CA VAL A 510 -4.98 0.02 -15.73
C VAL A 510 -4.83 -1.44 -15.30
N THR A 511 -5.50 -2.35 -16.01
CA THR A 511 -5.58 -3.76 -15.64
C THR A 511 -5.02 -4.65 -16.75
N SER A 512 -4.07 -5.53 -16.40
CA SER A 512 -3.66 -6.65 -17.25
C SER A 512 -3.89 -7.98 -16.52
N VAL A 513 -4.42 -8.98 -17.22
CA VAL A 513 -4.72 -10.27 -16.57
C VAL A 513 -3.54 -11.24 -16.63
N ASN A 514 -2.91 -11.37 -17.80
CA ASN A 514 -1.90 -12.42 -18.05
C ASN A 514 -0.47 -11.91 -18.23
N ASN A 515 -0.25 -10.59 -18.23
CA ASN A 515 1.05 -9.97 -18.45
C ASN A 515 1.25 -8.80 -17.48
N SER A 516 2.43 -8.18 -17.50
CA SER A 516 2.63 -6.95 -16.77
C SER A 516 1.72 -5.86 -17.29
N ALA A 517 1.17 -5.01 -16.42
CA ALA A 517 0.36 -3.89 -16.89
C ALA A 517 1.23 -2.85 -17.62
N ILE A 518 2.42 -2.55 -17.09
CA ILE A 518 3.34 -1.58 -17.67
C ILE A 518 4.75 -2.18 -17.77
N VAL A 519 5.38 -2.01 -18.94
CA VAL A 519 6.77 -2.41 -19.18
C VAL A 519 7.58 -1.22 -19.68
N CYS A 520 8.66 -0.92 -18.94
CA CYS A 520 9.60 0.17 -19.22
C CYS A 520 10.88 -0.37 -19.86
N TRP A 521 11.22 0.14 -21.05
CA TRP A 521 12.49 -0.13 -21.72
C TRP A 521 13.46 1.06 -21.56
N SER A 522 14.64 1.00 -22.18
CA SER A 522 15.71 2.01 -22.04
C SER A 522 15.24 3.47 -22.03
N ASN A 523 15.65 4.22 -21.01
CA ASN A 523 15.43 5.66 -20.86
C ASN A 523 13.96 6.12 -20.90
N THR A 524 13.05 5.26 -20.46
CA THR A 524 11.62 5.58 -20.30
C THR A 524 11.26 5.88 -18.85
N SER A 525 10.17 6.61 -18.64
CA SER A 525 9.66 6.90 -17.30
C SER A 525 8.17 6.65 -17.13
N VAL A 526 7.78 6.30 -15.91
CA VAL A 526 6.38 6.11 -15.50
C VAL A 526 6.14 6.89 -14.22
N MET A 527 5.05 7.64 -14.17
CA MET A 527 4.58 8.35 -12.98
C MET A 527 3.14 7.97 -12.68
N VAL A 528 2.88 7.53 -11.46
CA VAL A 528 1.55 7.14 -10.98
C VAL A 528 1.10 8.17 -9.94
N GLU A 529 -0.02 8.85 -10.23
CA GLU A 529 -0.56 9.93 -9.40
C GLU A 529 -2.01 9.69 -8.98
N ASN A 530 -2.45 10.42 -7.95
CA ASN A 530 -3.82 10.50 -7.46
C ASN A 530 -4.45 9.13 -7.13
N GLY A 531 -5.73 8.90 -7.47
CA GLY A 531 -6.46 7.67 -7.21
C GLY A 531 -6.23 6.54 -8.24
N SER A 532 -5.14 6.59 -9.01
CA SER A 532 -4.88 5.60 -10.08
C SER A 532 -4.71 4.19 -9.53
N ILE A 533 -5.22 3.18 -10.24
CA ILE A 533 -5.11 1.77 -9.86
C ILE A 533 -4.45 0.99 -11.01
N ILE A 534 -3.29 0.40 -10.75
CA ILE A 534 -2.56 -0.45 -11.70
C ILE A 534 -2.56 -1.87 -11.18
N THR A 535 -3.17 -2.80 -11.93
CA THR A 535 -3.33 -4.19 -11.52
C THR A 535 -2.78 -5.14 -12.59
N ALA A 536 -1.94 -6.09 -12.16
CA ALA A 536 -1.59 -7.27 -12.95
C ALA A 536 -1.94 -8.55 -12.17
N THR A 537 -2.86 -9.38 -12.67
CA THR A 537 -3.36 -10.53 -11.88
C THR A 537 -2.36 -11.68 -11.75
N ARG A 538 -1.45 -11.85 -12.71
CA ARG A 538 -0.55 -13.03 -12.80
C ARG A 538 0.90 -12.68 -13.10
N ALA A 539 1.25 -11.40 -12.98
CA ALA A 539 2.57 -10.87 -13.31
C ALA A 539 2.84 -9.61 -12.47
N ALA A 540 3.97 -8.95 -12.74
CA ALA A 540 4.26 -7.68 -12.11
C ALA A 540 3.39 -6.55 -12.65
N ALA A 541 2.85 -5.68 -11.80
CA ALA A 541 2.04 -4.56 -12.29
C ALA A 541 2.91 -3.61 -13.13
N ILE A 542 4.09 -3.27 -12.61
CA ILE A 542 5.08 -2.45 -13.30
C ILE A 542 6.40 -3.20 -13.33
N SER A 543 7.04 -3.22 -14.49
CA SER A 543 8.38 -3.80 -14.61
C SER A 543 9.27 -2.98 -15.54
N ASN A 544 10.57 -2.93 -15.23
CA ASN A 544 11.56 -2.50 -16.22
C ASN A 544 12.31 -3.71 -16.80
N ASN A 545 12.97 -3.51 -17.94
CA ASN A 545 13.70 -4.59 -18.61
C ASN A 545 15.18 -4.63 -18.20
N GLY A 546 15.60 -5.76 -17.61
CA GLY A 546 16.94 -6.03 -17.10
C GLY A 546 18.06 -6.20 -18.14
N THR A 547 17.76 -6.24 -19.44
CA THR A 547 18.76 -6.41 -20.53
C THR A 547 19.22 -5.09 -21.16
N ASN A 548 18.65 -3.96 -20.72
CA ASN A 548 18.88 -2.65 -21.30
C ASN A 548 19.98 -1.85 -20.59
N ALA A 549 20.73 -1.04 -21.35
CA ALA A 549 21.93 -0.37 -20.88
C ALA A 549 21.71 1.03 -20.24
N LEU A 550 20.50 1.59 -20.31
CA LEU A 550 20.23 2.96 -19.86
C LEU A 550 19.08 3.03 -18.85
N PRO A 551 19.16 3.95 -17.87
CA PRO A 551 18.30 3.95 -16.69
C PRO A 551 16.85 4.25 -17.01
N THR A 552 15.92 3.52 -16.40
CA THR A 552 14.49 3.86 -16.35
C THR A 552 14.16 4.66 -15.10
N GLU A 553 13.03 5.37 -15.10
CA GLU A 553 12.55 6.07 -13.90
C GLU A 553 11.09 5.70 -13.62
N ILE A 554 10.81 5.10 -12.47
CA ILE A 554 9.46 4.76 -12.05
C ILE A 554 9.16 5.53 -10.78
N THR A 555 8.09 6.32 -10.74
CA THR A 555 7.72 7.14 -9.59
C THR A 555 6.27 6.86 -9.20
N ILE A 556 6.04 6.51 -7.94
CA ILE A 556 4.73 6.31 -7.34
C ILE A 556 4.47 7.45 -6.36
N ASN A 557 3.64 8.41 -6.72
CA ASN A 557 3.25 9.54 -5.86
C ASN A 557 1.94 9.26 -5.10
N GLY A 558 1.17 8.26 -5.53
CA GLY A 558 -0.14 7.92 -4.98
C GLY A 558 -0.73 6.68 -5.64
N GLY A 559 -2.02 6.44 -5.41
CA GLY A 559 -2.77 5.36 -6.05
C GLY A 559 -2.48 3.98 -5.46
N LYS A 560 -2.81 2.94 -6.23
CA LYS A 560 -2.67 1.55 -5.84
C LYS A 560 -2.00 0.73 -6.95
N VAL A 561 -0.96 -0.02 -6.62
CA VAL A 561 -0.23 -0.90 -7.55
C VAL A 561 -0.31 -2.33 -7.03
N VAL A 562 -0.92 -3.24 -7.80
CA VAL A 562 -1.19 -4.62 -7.36
C VAL A 562 -0.65 -5.62 -8.36
N GLY A 563 0.18 -6.56 -7.93
CA GLY A 563 0.71 -7.63 -8.77
C GLY A 563 1.07 -8.88 -7.99
N SER A 564 1.54 -9.94 -8.67
CA SER A 564 2.21 -11.04 -7.97
C SER A 564 3.47 -10.50 -7.29
N THR A 565 4.36 -9.91 -8.10
CA THR A 565 5.38 -8.97 -7.65
C THR A 565 4.95 -7.57 -8.07
N ALA A 566 4.42 -6.72 -7.20
CA ALA A 566 3.75 -5.49 -7.67
C ALA A 566 4.66 -4.61 -8.55
N ILE A 567 5.92 -4.43 -8.14
CA ILE A 567 6.96 -3.79 -8.94
C ILE A 567 8.19 -4.70 -9.03
N TYR A 568 8.51 -5.14 -10.24
CA TYR A 568 9.72 -5.93 -10.51
C TYR A 568 10.75 -5.08 -11.27
N HIS A 569 11.88 -4.76 -10.64
CA HIS A 569 12.86 -3.81 -11.15
C HIS A 569 14.25 -4.45 -11.37
N PRO A 570 14.43 -5.26 -12.44
CA PRO A 570 15.70 -5.92 -12.74
C PRO A 570 16.74 -5.09 -13.51
N GLY A 571 16.34 -3.98 -14.12
CA GLY A 571 17.20 -3.11 -14.93
C GLY A 571 17.80 -1.94 -14.16
N VAL A 572 18.79 -1.27 -14.74
CA VAL A 572 19.29 0.00 -14.20
C VAL A 572 18.18 1.06 -14.21
N GLY A 573 18.17 1.94 -13.22
CA GLY A 573 17.13 2.95 -13.10
C GLY A 573 16.91 3.40 -11.66
N THR A 574 15.93 4.28 -11.49
CA THR A 574 15.47 4.75 -10.19
C THR A 574 14.00 4.39 -10.02
N LEU A 575 13.65 3.79 -8.89
CA LEU A 575 12.30 3.63 -8.39
C LEU A 575 12.10 4.56 -7.21
N ASN A 576 11.18 5.52 -7.33
CA ASN A 576 10.79 6.43 -6.25
C ASN A 576 9.39 6.07 -5.75
N VAL A 577 9.24 5.86 -4.45
CA VAL A 577 7.96 5.65 -3.78
C VAL A 577 7.76 6.81 -2.80
N ASN A 578 6.88 7.72 -3.17
CA ASN A 578 6.56 8.93 -2.41
C ASN A 578 5.15 8.89 -1.80
N GLY A 579 4.44 7.76 -1.95
CA GLY A 579 3.08 7.57 -1.49
C GLY A 579 2.40 6.37 -2.16
N GLY A 580 1.10 6.21 -1.93
CA GLY A 580 0.28 5.15 -2.51
C GLY A 580 0.36 3.81 -1.78
N GLU A 581 -0.35 2.81 -2.30
CA GLU A 581 -0.41 1.45 -1.76
C GLU A 581 0.14 0.45 -2.79
N ILE A 582 1.25 -0.21 -2.47
CA ILE A 582 1.91 -1.19 -3.32
C ILE A 582 1.71 -2.57 -2.70
N ILE A 583 1.03 -3.46 -3.42
CA ILE A 583 0.62 -4.77 -2.90
C ILE A 583 1.12 -5.87 -3.83
N GLY A 584 2.08 -6.64 -3.34
CA GLY A 584 2.45 -7.92 -3.90
C GLY A 584 1.66 -9.03 -3.24
N ASP A 585 1.09 -9.93 -4.03
CA ASP A 585 0.67 -11.22 -3.45
C ASP A 585 1.92 -11.97 -2.98
N ASP A 586 2.95 -12.06 -3.83
CA ASP A 586 4.25 -12.67 -3.51
C ASP A 586 5.22 -11.66 -2.86
N CYS A 587 5.56 -10.58 -3.58
CA CYS A 587 6.53 -9.56 -3.16
C CYS A 587 6.04 -8.18 -3.59
N ALA A 588 6.08 -7.16 -2.74
CA ALA A 588 5.57 -5.85 -3.17
C ALA A 588 6.54 -5.19 -4.15
N ILE A 589 7.82 -5.09 -3.77
CA ILE A 589 8.89 -4.55 -4.60
C ILE A 589 10.06 -5.50 -4.58
N GLU A 590 10.48 -5.97 -5.75
CA GLU A 590 11.75 -6.67 -5.91
C GLU A 590 12.70 -5.85 -6.78
N LEU A 591 13.74 -5.32 -6.13
CA LEU A 591 14.80 -4.55 -6.78
C LEU A 591 16.01 -5.46 -7.01
N ARG A 592 16.44 -5.57 -8.26
CA ARG A 592 17.60 -6.42 -8.60
C ARG A 592 18.76 -5.68 -9.25
N ASN A 593 18.54 -4.40 -9.58
CA ASN A 593 19.54 -3.47 -10.08
C ASN A 593 19.00 -2.03 -9.93
N GLY A 594 19.87 -1.03 -9.84
CA GLY A 594 19.47 0.37 -9.76
C GLY A 594 19.21 0.89 -8.34
N THR A 595 18.47 1.99 -8.26
CA THR A 595 18.23 2.74 -7.03
C THR A 595 16.76 2.66 -6.63
N LEU A 596 16.49 2.42 -5.35
CA LEU A 596 15.17 2.55 -4.74
C LEU A 596 15.18 3.67 -3.70
N ASN A 597 14.24 4.60 -3.79
CA ASN A 597 14.00 5.63 -2.81
C ASN A 597 12.56 5.48 -2.28
N VAL A 598 12.40 5.34 -0.96
CA VAL A 598 11.09 5.26 -0.30
C VAL A 598 11.00 6.39 0.72
N THR A 599 10.10 7.34 0.48
CA THR A 599 9.86 8.48 1.37
C THR A 599 8.50 8.41 2.07
N ASP A 600 7.52 7.72 1.47
CA ASP A 600 6.20 7.43 2.05
C ASP A 600 5.54 6.26 1.28
N GLY A 601 4.34 5.84 1.68
CA GLY A 601 3.54 4.80 1.03
C GLY A 601 3.39 3.53 1.88
N ILE A 602 2.40 2.70 1.54
CA ILE A 602 2.12 1.42 2.21
C ILE A 602 2.55 0.30 1.27
N ILE A 603 3.54 -0.51 1.67
CA ILE A 603 4.18 -1.53 0.84
C ILE A 603 3.93 -2.88 1.49
N THR A 604 3.19 -3.77 0.84
CA THR A 604 2.65 -4.99 1.46
C THR A 604 2.94 -6.25 0.65
N ALA A 605 3.47 -7.28 1.32
CA ALA A 605 3.54 -8.65 0.82
C ALA A 605 2.62 -9.57 1.65
N LYS A 606 1.98 -10.57 1.01
CA LYS A 606 0.94 -11.39 1.64
C LYS A 606 1.28 -12.87 1.80
N THR A 607 2.10 -13.44 0.92
CA THR A 607 2.44 -14.87 1.00
C THR A 607 3.53 -15.13 2.02
N ASP A 608 3.71 -16.40 2.38
CA ASP A 608 4.82 -16.83 3.22
C ASP A 608 6.19 -16.62 2.56
N PHE A 609 7.22 -16.51 3.39
CA PHE A 609 8.58 -16.26 2.96
C PHE A 609 9.16 -17.48 2.23
N SER A 610 9.76 -17.26 1.07
CA SER A 610 10.46 -18.29 0.31
C SER A 610 11.47 -17.69 -0.64
N GLU A 611 12.49 -18.48 -0.93
CA GLU A 611 13.64 -18.13 -1.74
C GLU A 611 13.83 -19.14 -2.87
N THR A 612 13.89 -18.67 -4.12
CA THR A 612 14.16 -19.52 -5.27
C THR A 612 14.97 -18.77 -6.33
N PRO A 613 16.22 -19.19 -6.64
CA PRO A 613 17.00 -18.57 -7.70
C PRO A 613 16.26 -18.56 -9.04
N ASN A 614 16.20 -17.38 -9.68
CA ASN A 614 15.52 -17.19 -10.96
C ASN A 614 16.21 -16.12 -11.81
N GLY A 615 16.81 -16.54 -12.92
CA GLY A 615 17.63 -15.65 -13.75
C GLY A 615 16.86 -14.62 -14.58
N SER A 616 15.53 -14.74 -14.70
CA SER A 616 14.71 -13.85 -15.54
C SER A 616 13.35 -13.51 -14.93
N GLY A 617 13.21 -13.64 -13.62
CA GLY A 617 12.00 -13.29 -12.88
C GLY A 617 12.25 -13.14 -11.40
N SER A 618 11.18 -13.03 -10.64
CA SER A 618 11.24 -12.89 -9.18
C SER A 618 11.90 -14.07 -8.50
N THR A 619 12.61 -13.76 -7.41
CA THR A 619 13.42 -14.71 -6.63
C THR A 619 12.94 -14.91 -5.21
N ILE A 620 12.20 -13.95 -4.67
CA ILE A 620 11.82 -13.89 -3.26
C ILE A 620 10.31 -13.67 -3.18
N THR A 621 9.64 -14.44 -2.32
CA THR A 621 8.25 -14.23 -1.91
C THR A 621 8.21 -13.94 -0.41
N GLY A 622 7.14 -13.30 0.07
CA GLY A 622 6.96 -12.98 1.49
C GLY A 622 7.89 -11.88 2.00
N ALA A 623 8.30 -10.96 1.13
CA ALA A 623 9.05 -9.76 1.48
C ALA A 623 8.33 -8.52 0.94
N ALA A 624 8.08 -7.51 1.79
CA ALA A 624 7.49 -6.26 1.30
C ALA A 624 8.47 -5.55 0.34
N ILE A 625 9.74 -5.47 0.72
CA ILE A 625 10.84 -5.10 -0.18
C ILE A 625 11.90 -6.22 -0.17
N ALA A 626 12.17 -6.76 -1.35
CA ALA A 626 13.23 -7.73 -1.59
C ALA A 626 14.33 -7.12 -2.45
N ILE A 627 15.58 -7.28 -2.01
CA ILE A 627 16.77 -6.88 -2.75
C ILE A 627 17.55 -8.15 -3.08
N SER A 628 17.70 -8.43 -4.38
CA SER A 628 18.49 -9.57 -4.82
C SER A 628 19.24 -9.26 -6.09
N GLN A 629 20.55 -9.49 -6.10
CA GLN A 629 21.37 -9.20 -7.27
C GLN A 629 20.87 -9.91 -8.56
N HIS A 630 20.92 -9.18 -9.68
CA HIS A 630 20.64 -9.70 -11.03
C HIS A 630 21.92 -10.20 -11.71
N SER A 631 21.79 -10.86 -12.86
CA SER A 631 22.94 -11.29 -13.68
C SER A 631 23.84 -10.16 -14.21
N THR A 632 23.41 -8.90 -14.06
CA THR A 632 24.11 -7.70 -14.53
C THR A 632 25.22 -7.22 -13.58
N LYS A 633 25.21 -7.64 -12.31
CA LYS A 633 26.19 -7.22 -11.28
C LYS A 633 26.29 -5.70 -11.10
N GLY A 634 25.17 -5.00 -11.27
CA GLY A 634 25.11 -3.56 -11.04
C GLY A 634 25.16 -3.22 -9.56
N GLN A 635 25.59 -2.00 -9.21
CA GLN A 635 25.44 -1.48 -7.87
C GLN A 635 23.95 -1.26 -7.59
N ILE A 636 23.48 -1.78 -6.45
CA ILE A 636 22.14 -1.51 -5.94
C ILE A 636 22.25 -0.46 -4.83
N THR A 637 21.36 0.53 -4.84
CA THR A 637 21.23 1.53 -3.79
C THR A 637 19.80 1.56 -3.27
N VAL A 638 19.62 1.55 -1.96
CA VAL A 638 18.31 1.58 -1.31
C VAL A 638 18.31 2.67 -0.25
N ASN A 639 17.41 3.64 -0.36
CA ASN A 639 17.22 4.72 0.60
C ASN A 639 15.78 4.68 1.10
N ILE A 640 15.58 4.42 2.40
CA ILE A 640 14.26 4.39 3.04
C ILE A 640 14.24 5.45 4.14
N SER A 641 13.44 6.49 3.96
CA SER A 641 13.27 7.57 4.95
C SER A 641 11.85 7.65 5.53
N GLY A 642 10.91 6.88 5.00
CA GLY A 642 9.52 6.82 5.47
C GLY A 642 8.74 5.65 4.87
N GLY A 643 7.41 5.68 5.01
CA GLY A 643 6.50 4.63 4.56
C GLY A 643 6.25 3.51 5.58
N GLU A 644 5.35 2.60 5.23
CA GLU A 644 4.93 1.46 6.06
C GLU A 644 5.11 0.16 5.28
N LEU A 645 6.09 -0.66 5.65
CA LEU A 645 6.43 -1.93 5.02
C LEU A 645 5.82 -3.07 5.84
N LYS A 646 4.95 -3.85 5.22
CA LYS A 646 4.16 -4.90 5.86
C LYS A 646 4.37 -6.26 5.24
N TYR A 647 4.78 -7.19 6.06
CA TYR A 647 4.55 -8.60 5.84
C TYR A 647 3.23 -9.02 6.50
N LEU A 648 2.32 -9.61 5.72
CA LEU A 648 1.00 -10.09 6.19
C LEU A 648 0.80 -11.60 6.00
N GLY A 649 1.85 -12.35 5.69
CA GLY A 649 1.77 -13.81 5.62
C GLY A 649 1.72 -14.45 7.00
N THR A 650 1.79 -15.79 7.03
CA THR A 650 1.65 -16.59 8.24
C THR A 650 2.97 -17.07 8.83
N ASP A 651 4.08 -16.91 8.09
CA ASP A 651 5.43 -17.23 8.54
C ASP A 651 5.91 -16.22 9.59
N PRO A 652 6.27 -16.65 10.83
CA PRO A 652 6.87 -15.76 11.81
C PRO A 652 8.17 -15.11 11.33
N ASP A 653 8.85 -15.72 10.35
CA ASP A 653 10.09 -15.20 9.75
C ASP A 653 9.84 -14.27 8.56
N GLY A 654 8.59 -13.89 8.27
CA GLY A 654 8.27 -12.97 7.18
C GLY A 654 9.02 -11.64 7.22
N LYS A 655 9.32 -11.09 6.04
CA LYS A 655 10.25 -9.97 5.90
C LYS A 655 9.54 -8.67 5.52
N ALA A 656 9.72 -7.63 6.32
CA ALA A 656 9.40 -6.27 5.88
C ALA A 656 10.45 -5.80 4.85
N PHE A 657 11.72 -6.12 5.10
CA PHE A 657 12.84 -5.83 4.22
C PHE A 657 13.81 -7.00 4.22
N TYR A 658 14.27 -7.42 3.05
CA TYR A 658 15.23 -8.51 2.94
C TYR A 658 16.21 -8.31 1.79
N GLU A 659 17.50 -8.49 2.08
CA GLU A 659 18.58 -8.45 1.08
C GLU A 659 19.41 -9.73 1.09
N THR A 660 19.65 -10.29 -0.10
CA THR A 660 20.50 -11.47 -0.34
C THR A 660 21.14 -11.44 -1.75
N ASP A 661 22.08 -12.34 -2.03
CA ASP A 661 22.55 -12.69 -3.38
C ASP A 661 22.18 -14.14 -3.73
N ILE A 662 20.88 -14.42 -3.75
CA ILE A 662 20.35 -15.77 -4.03
C ILE A 662 20.71 -16.28 -5.43
N GLN A 663 20.87 -15.37 -6.40
CA GLN A 663 21.21 -15.75 -7.75
C GLN A 663 22.65 -16.28 -7.86
N ASN A 664 23.54 -15.81 -6.97
CA ASN A 664 24.90 -16.32 -6.70
C ASN A 664 25.68 -16.69 -7.97
N ILE A 665 25.74 -15.75 -8.93
CA ILE A 665 26.47 -15.96 -10.19
C ILE A 665 27.97 -15.77 -9.93
N ALA A 666 28.78 -16.74 -10.38
CA ALA A 666 30.23 -16.75 -10.19
C ALA A 666 30.93 -15.39 -10.44
N GLY A 667 31.73 -14.95 -9.47
CA GLY A 667 32.43 -13.66 -9.40
C GLY A 667 31.71 -12.66 -8.51
N GLU A 668 32.43 -11.99 -7.59
CA GLU A 668 31.87 -11.16 -6.52
C GLU A 668 30.91 -10.08 -7.05
N ALA A 669 29.65 -10.14 -6.60
CA ALA A 669 28.68 -9.07 -6.79
C ALA A 669 28.96 -7.93 -5.79
N PRO A 670 28.76 -6.66 -6.18
CA PRO A 670 28.81 -5.56 -5.23
C PRO A 670 27.81 -5.78 -4.08
N VAL A 671 28.22 -5.43 -2.86
CA VAL A 671 27.32 -5.33 -1.71
C VAL A 671 26.39 -4.12 -1.94
N PRO A 672 25.07 -4.24 -1.74
CA PRO A 672 24.15 -3.13 -1.87
C PRO A 672 24.48 -2.01 -0.87
N VAL A 673 24.30 -0.76 -1.30
CA VAL A 673 24.36 0.40 -0.39
C VAL A 673 22.95 0.63 0.13
N ILE A 674 22.74 0.39 1.41
CA ILE A 674 21.43 0.49 2.07
C ILE A 674 21.51 1.63 3.10
N GLU A 675 20.48 2.46 3.14
CA GLU A 675 20.30 3.51 4.14
C GLU A 675 18.84 3.54 4.59
N ILE A 676 18.59 3.21 5.87
CA ILE A 676 17.27 3.28 6.51
C ILE A 676 17.33 4.35 7.60
N THR A 677 16.65 5.48 7.35
CA THR A 677 16.58 6.65 8.25
C THR A 677 15.18 6.88 8.84
N GLY A 678 14.19 6.10 8.41
CA GLY A 678 12.80 6.21 8.88
C GLY A 678 11.90 5.12 8.30
N GLY A 679 10.60 5.20 8.59
CA GLY A 679 9.59 4.23 8.18
C GLY A 679 9.10 3.32 9.32
N THR A 680 8.08 2.52 9.04
CA THR A 680 7.53 1.51 9.96
C THR A 680 7.60 0.13 9.32
N PHE A 681 8.14 -0.85 10.03
CA PHE A 681 8.43 -2.19 9.53
C PHE A 681 7.66 -3.23 10.36
N THR A 682 6.67 -3.86 9.74
CA THR A 682 5.93 -5.00 10.29
C THR A 682 6.46 -6.28 9.67
N GLY A 683 7.33 -6.97 10.39
CA GLY A 683 8.13 -8.10 9.92
C GLY A 683 9.62 -7.85 10.08
N THR A 684 10.43 -8.89 9.87
CA THR A 684 11.89 -8.81 10.05
C THR A 684 12.53 -7.92 8.99
N VAL A 685 13.57 -7.18 9.40
CA VAL A 685 14.49 -6.45 8.53
C VAL A 685 15.83 -7.15 8.63
N LEU A 686 16.36 -7.58 7.47
CA LEU A 686 17.59 -8.36 7.42
C LEU A 686 18.37 -8.13 6.12
N SER A 687 19.69 -8.00 6.20
CA SER A 687 20.61 -8.14 5.08
C SER A 687 21.63 -9.24 5.36
N GLU A 688 21.89 -10.10 4.38
CA GLU A 688 22.92 -11.15 4.50
C GLU A 688 24.34 -10.63 4.21
N ARG A 689 24.48 -9.43 3.64
CA ARG A 689 25.76 -8.92 3.12
C ARG A 689 26.13 -7.52 3.55
N ALA A 690 25.19 -6.73 4.09
CA ALA A 690 25.42 -5.36 4.55
C ALA A 690 25.17 -5.24 6.06
N ASP A 691 26.05 -4.49 6.73
CA ASP A 691 25.95 -4.08 8.12
C ASP A 691 25.89 -2.53 8.18
N ASN A 692 25.55 -1.97 9.34
CA ASN A 692 25.58 -0.52 9.62
C ASN A 692 24.73 0.33 8.65
N TYR A 693 23.47 -0.03 8.44
CA TYR A 693 22.58 0.64 7.49
C TYR A 693 21.30 1.24 8.12
N ILE A 694 21.02 0.96 9.40
CA ILE A 694 19.84 1.46 10.11
C ILE A 694 20.22 2.61 11.06
N SER A 695 19.62 3.77 10.87
CA SER A 695 19.77 4.97 11.73
C SER A 695 18.43 5.62 12.11
N GLY A 696 17.30 5.04 11.70
CA GLY A 696 15.97 5.47 12.11
C GLY A 696 14.89 4.44 11.76
N GLY A 697 13.65 4.69 12.20
CA GLY A 697 12.49 3.84 11.92
C GLY A 697 11.86 3.20 13.16
N ASN A 698 10.72 2.53 12.93
CA ASN A 698 9.93 1.81 13.92
C ASN A 698 9.73 0.35 13.51
N PHE A 699 9.92 -0.61 14.42
CA PHE A 699 9.98 -2.04 14.08
C PHE A 699 9.09 -2.88 15.00
N THR A 700 8.45 -3.91 14.47
CA THR A 700 7.72 -4.91 15.28
C THR A 700 8.61 -6.08 15.72
N VAL A 701 9.76 -6.25 15.08
CA VAL A 701 10.78 -7.26 15.38
C VAL A 701 12.12 -6.55 15.40
N ALA A 702 12.93 -6.77 16.44
CA ALA A 702 14.23 -6.09 16.58
C ALA A 702 15.17 -6.53 15.45
N PRO A 703 15.68 -5.60 14.60
CA PRO A 703 16.78 -5.87 13.70
C PRO A 703 18.03 -6.37 14.45
N GLY A 704 18.93 -7.05 13.77
CA GLY A 704 20.21 -7.47 14.34
C GLY A 704 21.04 -6.27 14.77
N TYR A 705 21.80 -6.39 15.87
CA TYR A 705 22.57 -5.26 16.39
C TYR A 705 23.61 -4.70 15.38
N SER A 706 24.21 -5.56 14.54
CA SER A 706 25.17 -5.14 13.50
C SER A 706 24.55 -4.34 12.36
N GLU A 707 23.23 -4.35 12.23
CA GLU A 707 22.50 -3.64 11.17
C GLU A 707 22.36 -2.16 11.48
N PHE A 708 22.46 -1.78 12.76
CA PHE A 708 22.44 -0.39 13.18
C PHE A 708 23.78 0.30 12.90
N VAL A 709 23.71 1.55 12.46
CA VAL A 709 24.87 2.43 12.42
C VAL A 709 25.42 2.60 13.84
N ASP A 710 26.74 2.66 14.00
CA ASP A 710 27.40 2.90 15.29
C ASP A 710 26.70 3.99 16.12
N GLY A 711 26.31 3.64 17.35
CA GLY A 711 25.60 4.53 18.28
C GLY A 711 24.08 4.60 18.10
N TYR A 712 23.49 3.72 17.28
CA TYR A 712 22.06 3.53 17.17
C TYR A 712 21.64 2.15 17.67
N SER A 713 20.43 2.05 18.23
CA SER A 713 19.75 0.79 18.56
C SER A 713 18.26 1.08 18.71
N VAL A 714 17.49 0.08 19.11
CA VAL A 714 16.07 0.21 19.43
C VAL A 714 15.81 0.28 20.93
N LYS A 715 14.75 0.99 21.30
CA LYS A 715 14.10 0.92 22.62
C LYS A 715 12.63 0.49 22.44
N VAL A 716 12.01 -0.03 23.49
CA VAL A 716 10.57 -0.34 23.48
C VAL A 716 9.76 0.96 23.67
N GLY A 717 8.91 1.31 22.72
CA GLY A 717 7.97 2.42 22.79
C GLY A 717 6.73 2.14 23.66
N GLU A 718 5.88 3.14 23.88
CA GLU A 718 4.69 3.02 24.76
C GLU A 718 3.65 2.01 24.27
N ASP A 719 3.61 1.75 22.95
CA ASP A 719 2.70 0.83 22.28
C ASP A 719 3.31 -0.57 22.02
N GLY A 720 4.55 -0.79 22.48
CA GLY A 720 5.31 -2.02 22.25
C GLY A 720 6.05 -2.07 20.91
N VAL A 721 5.97 -1.02 20.08
CA VAL A 721 6.78 -0.90 18.86
C VAL A 721 8.20 -0.47 19.22
N LEU A 722 9.19 -1.02 18.52
CA LEU A 722 10.61 -0.74 18.76
C LEU A 722 11.03 0.53 18.00
N GLU A 723 11.43 1.56 18.71
CA GLU A 723 11.82 2.86 18.16
C GLU A 723 13.35 2.98 18.08
N VAL A 724 13.89 3.38 16.92
CA VAL A 724 15.33 3.65 16.80
C VAL A 724 15.72 4.93 17.52
N VAL A 725 16.80 4.85 18.29
CA VAL A 725 17.34 5.94 19.08
C VAL A 725 18.85 6.04 18.90
N GLN A 726 19.36 7.27 18.81
CA GLN A 726 20.79 7.56 18.77
C GLN A 726 21.32 7.86 20.17
N GLN A 727 21.97 6.90 20.82
CA GLN A 727 22.54 7.05 22.16
C GLN A 727 23.71 6.07 22.38
N SER A 728 24.49 6.29 23.43
CA SER A 728 25.48 5.30 23.88
C SER A 728 24.78 4.21 24.69
N PHE A 729 25.07 2.96 24.35
CA PHE A 729 24.55 1.78 25.03
C PHE A 729 25.70 1.04 25.72
N VAL A 730 25.41 0.52 26.91
CA VAL A 730 26.37 -0.25 27.72
C VAL A 730 26.29 -1.73 27.34
N ALA A 731 25.09 -2.26 27.13
CA ALA A 731 24.87 -3.67 26.84
C ALA A 731 23.69 -3.87 25.87
N VAL A 732 23.62 -5.05 25.27
CA VAL A 732 22.52 -5.48 24.38
C VAL A 732 21.95 -6.80 24.86
N VAL A 733 20.62 -6.95 24.76
CA VAL A 733 19.91 -8.22 24.97
C VAL A 733 18.88 -8.37 23.88
N ASP A 734 18.84 -9.53 23.22
CA ASP A 734 17.88 -9.82 22.14
C ASP A 734 17.82 -8.68 21.09
N ASN A 735 19.01 -8.14 20.74
CA ASN A 735 19.27 -7.00 19.86
C ASN A 735 18.78 -5.61 20.34
N VAL A 736 18.23 -5.50 21.55
CA VAL A 736 17.80 -4.23 22.16
C VAL A 736 18.93 -3.66 23.03
N GLY A 737 19.31 -2.40 22.78
CA GLY A 737 20.35 -1.70 23.53
C GLY A 737 19.87 -1.12 24.86
N TYR A 738 20.68 -1.23 25.90
CA TYR A 738 20.42 -0.74 27.26
C TYR A 738 21.50 0.22 27.72
N HIS A 739 21.13 1.22 28.52
CA HIS A 739 22.04 2.28 28.97
C HIS A 739 22.88 1.90 30.19
N SER A 740 22.57 0.77 30.82
CA SER A 740 23.32 0.22 31.94
C SER A 740 23.34 -1.30 31.86
N LEU A 741 24.39 -1.91 32.41
CA LEU A 741 24.51 -3.36 32.48
C LEU A 741 23.44 -3.95 33.39
N GLN A 742 23.09 -3.27 34.50
CA GLN A 742 22.03 -3.73 35.40
C GLN A 742 20.66 -3.76 34.71
N GLU A 743 20.31 -2.71 33.96
CA GLU A 743 19.04 -2.63 33.25
C GLU A 743 18.92 -3.75 32.20
N ALA A 744 20.00 -4.06 31.50
CA ALA A 744 20.06 -5.19 30.56
C ALA A 744 19.79 -6.52 31.26
N ILE A 745 20.43 -6.76 32.41
CA ILE A 745 20.22 -7.96 33.24
C ILE A 745 18.77 -8.07 33.73
N ASP A 746 18.18 -6.97 34.17
CA ASP A 746 16.81 -6.95 34.69
C ASP A 746 15.79 -7.30 33.59
N ASN A 747 16.02 -6.83 32.36
CA ASN A 747 15.14 -7.06 31.20
C ASN A 747 15.41 -8.36 30.45
N ALA A 748 16.55 -9.02 30.67
CA ALA A 748 16.88 -10.28 30.00
C ALA A 748 15.90 -11.40 30.37
N GLY A 749 15.42 -12.11 29.35
CA GLY A 749 14.64 -13.34 29.53
C GLY A 749 15.51 -14.50 30.04
N ASP A 750 14.86 -15.55 30.54
CA ASP A 750 15.60 -16.74 30.97
C ASP A 750 16.29 -17.42 29.78
N GLY A 751 17.58 -17.68 29.91
CA GLY A 751 18.47 -18.19 28.88
C GLY A 751 19.02 -17.12 27.90
N SER A 752 18.55 -15.87 27.98
CA SER A 752 19.04 -14.79 27.10
C SER A 752 20.50 -14.45 27.41
N THR A 753 21.22 -13.99 26.38
CA THR A 753 22.58 -13.47 26.50
C THR A 753 22.55 -11.95 26.62
N VAL A 754 23.13 -11.45 27.70
CA VAL A 754 23.48 -10.04 27.90
C VAL A 754 24.90 -9.83 27.39
N THR A 755 25.06 -9.09 26.31
CA THR A 755 26.38 -8.79 25.74
C THR A 755 26.79 -7.36 26.07
N LEU A 756 27.94 -7.19 26.69
CA LEU A 756 28.53 -5.88 26.98
C LEU A 756 29.12 -5.27 25.70
N LEU A 757 28.88 -3.97 25.48
CA LEU A 757 29.27 -3.23 24.26
C LEU A 757 30.41 -2.24 24.49
N VAL A 758 30.66 -1.86 25.73
CA VAL A 758 31.70 -0.91 26.14
C VAL A 758 32.19 -1.27 27.55
N ASP A 759 33.39 -0.82 27.89
CA ASP A 759 33.89 -0.93 29.28
C ASP A 759 32.96 -0.18 30.24
N THR A 760 32.72 -0.74 31.43
CA THR A 760 31.82 -0.15 32.45
C THR A 760 32.37 -0.27 33.86
N ASP A 761 31.92 0.61 34.77
CA ASP A 761 32.24 0.57 36.22
C ASP A 761 31.09 0.07 37.10
N GLU A 762 30.03 -0.44 36.46
CA GLU A 762 28.82 -0.88 37.12
C GLU A 762 29.02 -2.16 37.92
N ALA A 763 28.55 -2.13 39.17
CA ALA A 763 28.37 -3.33 39.97
C ALA A 763 26.94 -3.83 39.77
N VAL A 764 26.79 -5.12 39.45
CA VAL A 764 25.49 -5.69 39.06
C VAL A 764 25.08 -6.87 39.93
N ALA A 765 23.78 -7.14 39.96
CA ALA A 765 23.18 -8.27 40.64
C ALA A 765 22.24 -9.06 39.71
N VAL A 766 22.38 -10.39 39.71
CA VAL A 766 21.44 -11.32 39.09
C VAL A 766 20.47 -11.79 40.18
N ALA A 767 19.19 -11.47 40.02
CA ALA A 767 18.16 -11.77 41.00
C ALA A 767 17.85 -13.28 41.13
N GLU A 768 17.27 -13.69 42.24
CA GLU A 768 16.81 -15.08 42.44
C GLU A 768 15.75 -15.45 41.38
N GLY A 769 15.89 -16.64 40.80
CA GLY A 769 15.00 -17.14 39.75
C GLY A 769 15.33 -16.69 38.32
N LYS A 770 16.25 -15.76 38.11
CA LYS A 770 16.78 -15.42 36.77
C LYS A 770 17.79 -16.46 36.31
N ASP A 771 17.80 -16.75 35.01
CA ASP A 771 18.82 -17.57 34.33
C ASP A 771 19.37 -16.82 33.12
N ILE A 772 20.63 -16.40 33.10
CA ILE A 772 21.18 -15.61 31.98
C ILE A 772 22.63 -15.98 31.64
N VAL A 773 23.05 -15.66 30.42
CA VAL A 773 24.46 -15.60 30.03
C VAL A 773 24.90 -14.14 30.02
N LEU A 774 25.98 -13.83 30.73
CA LEU A 774 26.65 -12.53 30.71
C LEU A 774 27.94 -12.65 29.90
N ASP A 775 27.87 -12.27 28.62
CA ASP A 775 29.02 -12.16 27.74
C ASP A 775 29.61 -10.76 27.85
N LEU A 776 30.82 -10.64 28.36
CA LEU A 776 31.45 -9.33 28.53
C LEU A 776 32.00 -8.78 27.20
N GLY A 777 31.82 -9.47 26.07
CA GLY A 777 32.14 -8.96 24.73
C GLY A 777 33.62 -8.64 24.49
N GLY A 778 34.52 -9.13 25.35
CA GLY A 778 35.93 -8.73 25.39
C GLY A 778 36.20 -7.41 26.13
N HIS A 779 35.16 -6.75 26.65
CA HIS A 779 35.23 -5.51 27.42
C HIS A 779 35.57 -5.75 28.90
N THR A 780 35.84 -4.65 29.61
CA THR A 780 36.26 -4.64 31.01
C THR A 780 35.19 -4.05 31.93
N VAL A 781 34.86 -4.78 33.00
CA VAL A 781 34.07 -4.29 34.13
C VAL A 781 35.02 -3.89 35.28
N THR A 782 35.18 -2.59 35.54
CA THR A 782 36.09 -2.07 36.57
C THR A 782 35.32 -1.43 37.71
N VAL A 783 35.10 -2.16 38.81
CA VAL A 783 34.30 -1.65 39.94
C VAL A 783 35.20 -1.10 41.04
N ASP A 784 35.17 0.22 41.25
CA ASP A 784 35.76 0.83 42.44
C ASP A 784 34.83 0.62 43.65
N THR A 785 35.26 -0.27 44.55
CA THR A 785 34.49 -0.66 45.73
C THR A 785 34.73 0.23 46.96
N GLN A 786 35.60 1.24 46.89
CA GLN A 786 35.77 2.18 48.01
C GLN A 786 34.54 3.05 48.24
N GLU A 787 33.81 3.41 47.18
CA GLU A 787 32.60 4.24 47.28
C GLU A 787 31.31 3.42 47.40
N LYS A 788 31.26 2.22 46.78
CA LYS A 788 30.00 1.48 46.57
C LYS A 788 29.74 0.32 47.57
N ASN A 789 30.75 -0.19 48.30
CA ASN A 789 30.63 -1.35 49.21
C ASN A 789 29.78 -2.51 48.64
N VAL A 790 30.13 -3.02 47.45
CA VAL A 790 29.46 -4.14 46.76
C VAL A 790 30.47 -4.97 45.95
N ALA A 791 30.16 -6.25 45.70
CA ALA A 791 30.89 -7.07 44.72
C ALA A 791 30.59 -6.59 43.28
N ALA A 792 31.49 -6.85 42.34
CA ALA A 792 31.29 -6.47 40.93
C ALA A 792 30.11 -7.21 40.31
N ILE A 793 29.99 -8.51 40.61
CA ILE A 793 28.82 -9.32 40.26
C ILE A 793 28.34 -10.06 41.50
N LYS A 794 27.07 -9.83 41.87
CA LYS A 794 26.34 -10.62 42.86
C LYS A 794 25.36 -11.55 42.15
N ASN A 795 25.43 -12.84 42.40
CA ASN A 795 24.48 -13.80 41.84
C ASN A 795 23.61 -14.41 42.92
N TYR A 796 22.29 -14.29 42.76
CA TYR A 796 21.28 -15.01 43.53
C TYR A 796 20.48 -16.00 42.66
N GLY A 797 20.64 -15.96 41.34
CA GLY A 797 19.97 -16.83 40.36
C GLY A 797 20.94 -17.83 39.71
N THR A 798 20.79 -18.05 38.41
CA THR A 798 21.70 -18.82 37.55
C THR A 798 22.39 -17.87 36.57
N VAL A 799 23.72 -17.86 36.55
CA VAL A 799 24.47 -17.01 35.62
C VAL A 799 25.67 -17.74 35.03
N THR A 800 25.89 -17.59 33.73
CA THR A 800 27.16 -17.95 33.07
C THR A 800 27.90 -16.66 32.70
N VAL A 801 29.16 -16.49 33.11
CA VAL A 801 29.97 -15.31 32.77
C VAL A 801 31.14 -15.70 31.88
N VAL A 802 31.31 -15.03 30.74
CA VAL A 802 32.31 -15.37 29.72
C VAL A 802 32.95 -14.13 29.07
N ASN A 803 34.08 -14.35 28.39
CA ASN A 803 34.66 -13.44 27.37
C ASN A 803 34.82 -11.97 27.80
N GLY A 804 35.79 -11.67 28.65
CA GLY A 804 36.14 -10.29 29.03
C GLY A 804 36.90 -10.22 30.35
N THR A 805 37.00 -9.02 30.92
CA THR A 805 37.82 -8.78 32.12
C THR A 805 37.00 -8.15 33.24
N ILE A 806 37.17 -8.62 34.48
CA ILE A 806 36.58 -8.02 35.68
C ILE A 806 37.71 -7.59 36.62
N ILE A 807 37.84 -6.29 36.86
CA ILE A 807 38.94 -5.71 37.65
C ILE A 807 38.39 -5.06 38.91
N ARG A 808 39.11 -5.30 40.02
CA ARG A 808 38.89 -4.60 41.29
C ARG A 808 40.18 -3.91 41.78
N PRO A 809 40.32 -2.59 41.59
CA PRO A 809 41.60 -1.90 41.76
C PRO A 809 41.96 -1.49 43.21
N VAL A 810 41.00 -1.29 44.13
CA VAL A 810 41.26 -0.84 45.53
C VAL A 810 40.18 -1.37 46.51
N GLU A 811 40.55 -1.78 47.74
CA GLU A 811 39.59 -2.28 48.74
C GLU A 811 39.06 -1.19 49.72
N SER A 812 37.75 -1.21 49.98
CA SER A 812 37.13 -0.89 51.28
C SER A 812 36.24 -2.08 51.71
N ALA A 813 36.10 -2.30 53.03
CA ALA A 813 35.23 -3.18 53.84
C ALA A 813 34.58 -4.50 53.32
N ASN A 814 34.39 -4.74 52.01
CA ASN A 814 33.77 -5.94 51.44
C ASN A 814 34.78 -6.86 50.74
N TRP A 815 34.64 -8.17 50.94
CA TRP A 815 35.75 -9.11 50.78
C TRP A 815 35.80 -9.84 49.42
N TYR A 816 34.94 -9.52 48.43
CA TYR A 816 34.75 -10.36 47.22
C TYR A 816 34.55 -9.58 45.89
N THR A 817 35.18 -10.01 44.80
CA THR A 817 34.93 -9.47 43.43
C THR A 817 33.70 -10.12 42.80
N LEU A 818 33.62 -11.45 42.87
CA LEU A 818 32.44 -12.24 42.47
C LEU A 818 31.81 -12.86 43.72
N TYR A 819 30.50 -12.64 43.89
CA TYR A 819 29.74 -13.10 45.04
C TYR A 819 28.59 -13.99 44.58
N ASN A 820 28.65 -15.28 44.89
CA ASN A 820 27.65 -16.26 44.46
C ASN A 820 26.85 -16.83 45.63
N GLU A 821 25.52 -16.72 45.53
CA GLU A 821 24.52 -17.29 46.42
C GLU A 821 23.49 -18.15 45.66
N GLY A 822 23.71 -18.38 44.36
CA GLY A 822 22.90 -19.21 43.47
C GLY A 822 23.78 -20.20 42.68
N THR A 823 23.54 -20.34 41.38
CA THR A 823 24.39 -21.13 40.47
C THR A 823 25.19 -20.21 39.55
N MET A 824 26.52 -20.25 39.65
CA MET A 824 27.41 -19.46 38.78
C MET A 824 28.33 -20.38 37.99
N THR A 825 28.41 -20.16 36.68
CA THR A 825 29.35 -20.82 35.78
C THR A 825 30.31 -19.78 35.21
N LEU A 826 31.61 -20.01 35.32
CA LEU A 826 32.64 -19.13 34.79
C LEU A 826 33.36 -19.83 33.63
N GLY A 827 33.27 -19.26 32.43
CA GLY A 827 33.71 -19.89 31.19
C GLY A 827 35.04 -19.39 30.65
N GLU A 828 35.38 -19.82 29.43
CA GLU A 828 36.61 -19.43 28.74
C GLU A 828 36.61 -17.93 28.36
N GLY A 829 37.82 -17.39 28.11
CA GLY A 829 38.01 -15.97 27.77
C GLY A 829 37.78 -14.98 28.92
N LEU A 830 37.37 -15.45 30.10
CA LEU A 830 37.18 -14.61 31.28
C LEU A 830 38.50 -14.38 32.04
N THR A 831 38.79 -13.14 32.40
CA THR A 831 39.86 -12.77 33.33
C THR A 831 39.28 -12.03 34.53
N VAL A 832 39.62 -12.43 35.75
CA VAL A 832 39.19 -11.74 36.98
C VAL A 832 40.41 -11.37 37.81
N GLU A 833 40.53 -10.10 38.16
CA GLU A 833 41.72 -9.55 38.82
C GLU A 833 41.38 -8.78 40.10
N CYS A 834 42.03 -9.17 41.20
CA CYS A 834 42.05 -8.46 42.47
C CYS A 834 43.42 -8.60 43.15
N MET A 835 44.35 -7.70 42.81
CA MET A 835 45.74 -7.73 43.29
C MET A 835 46.05 -6.73 44.42
N TYR A 836 45.03 -6.07 44.97
CA TYR A 836 45.23 -5.10 46.06
C TYR A 836 45.58 -5.79 47.38
N VAL A 837 46.62 -5.30 48.06
CA VAL A 837 46.99 -5.68 49.43
C VAL A 837 47.06 -4.41 50.27
N ASP A 838 46.36 -4.39 51.40
CA ASP A 838 46.40 -3.25 52.32
C ASP A 838 47.74 -3.16 53.07
N VAL A 839 47.93 -2.08 53.83
CA VAL A 839 49.17 -1.86 54.60
C VAL A 839 49.40 -2.88 55.73
N TYR A 840 48.40 -3.70 56.06
CA TYR A 840 48.44 -4.77 57.04
C TYR A 840 48.61 -6.16 56.42
N GLY A 841 48.72 -6.25 55.08
CA GLY A 841 48.84 -7.51 54.37
C GLY A 841 47.51 -8.22 54.12
N ASN A 842 46.37 -7.56 54.33
CA ASN A 842 45.06 -8.12 54.01
C ASN A 842 44.70 -7.87 52.55
N SER A 843 43.98 -8.83 51.97
CA SER A 843 43.40 -8.71 50.64
C SER A 843 42.08 -9.47 50.59
N ALA A 844 41.15 -8.96 49.79
CA ALA A 844 39.91 -9.61 49.42
C ALA A 844 40.14 -10.93 48.66
N SER A 845 39.17 -11.83 48.76
CA SER A 845 39.14 -13.01 47.89
C SER A 845 38.54 -12.63 46.53
N VAL A 846 38.96 -13.28 45.44
CA VAL A 846 38.41 -12.96 44.10
C VAL A 846 36.97 -13.47 43.99
N ILE A 847 36.73 -14.72 44.35
CA ILE A 847 35.43 -15.39 44.22
C ILE A 847 35.01 -15.95 45.56
N ALA A 848 33.75 -15.74 45.94
CA ALA A 848 33.15 -16.44 47.06
C ALA A 848 31.80 -17.09 46.72
N ASN A 849 31.66 -18.35 47.14
CA ASN A 849 30.51 -19.19 46.92
C ASN A 849 29.83 -19.54 48.25
N ASN A 850 28.54 -19.26 48.35
CA ASN A 850 27.67 -19.46 49.52
C ASN A 850 28.12 -18.74 50.80
N VAL A 851 28.58 -17.49 50.71
CA VAL A 851 29.07 -16.70 51.86
C VAL A 851 28.05 -16.63 53.00
N SER A 852 26.75 -16.56 52.69
CA SER A 852 25.68 -16.50 53.68
C SER A 852 25.40 -17.85 54.36
N CYS A 853 26.12 -18.92 53.96
CA CYS A 853 26.01 -20.27 54.51
C CYS A 853 24.60 -20.84 54.42
N LYS A 854 23.83 -20.50 53.38
CA LYS A 854 22.45 -20.97 53.19
C LYS A 854 22.41 -22.49 53.18
N ALA A 855 21.38 -23.04 53.83
CA ALA A 855 21.15 -24.49 53.88
C ALA A 855 20.87 -25.09 52.49
N ALA A 856 20.29 -24.32 51.57
CA ALA A 856 20.08 -24.74 50.18
C ALA A 856 21.38 -24.90 49.37
N GLY A 857 22.48 -24.28 49.84
CA GLY A 857 23.76 -24.25 49.14
C GLY A 857 23.79 -23.30 47.94
N ALA A 858 24.99 -22.98 47.47
CA ALA A 858 25.24 -22.31 46.19
C ALA A 858 26.22 -23.17 45.37
N THR A 859 26.09 -23.17 44.05
CA THR A 859 26.94 -23.96 43.14
C THR A 859 27.82 -23.04 42.31
N LEU A 860 29.13 -23.27 42.33
CA LEU A 860 30.10 -22.58 41.48
C LEU A 860 30.78 -23.59 40.57
N ASN A 861 30.63 -23.41 39.26
CA ASN A 861 31.30 -24.18 38.23
C ASN A 861 32.35 -23.30 37.55
N ILE A 862 33.60 -23.74 37.49
CA ILE A 862 34.67 -23.03 36.80
C ILE A 862 35.19 -23.93 35.67
N VAL A 863 34.86 -23.54 34.44
CA VAL A 863 35.19 -24.30 33.24
C VAL A 863 36.51 -23.82 32.63
N GLY A 864 36.80 -22.52 32.72
CA GLY A 864 38.00 -21.89 32.17
C GLY A 864 38.25 -20.51 32.76
N GLY A 865 39.15 -19.74 32.13
CA GLY A 865 39.48 -18.37 32.52
C GLY A 865 40.76 -18.23 33.36
N THR A 866 41.15 -16.99 33.64
CA THR A 866 42.32 -16.63 34.45
C THR A 866 41.91 -15.81 35.66
N TYR A 867 42.32 -16.24 36.86
CA TYR A 867 41.90 -15.64 38.12
C TYR A 867 43.12 -15.22 38.93
N ASN A 868 43.31 -13.92 39.09
CA ASN A 868 44.46 -13.31 39.72
C ASN A 868 44.08 -12.72 41.09
N SER A 869 44.69 -13.25 42.15
CA SER A 869 44.45 -12.85 43.54
C SER A 869 45.75 -12.56 44.27
N ALA A 870 45.75 -11.53 45.12
CA ALA A 870 46.83 -11.32 46.08
C ALA A 870 46.68 -12.15 47.38
N ARG A 871 45.59 -12.94 47.55
CA ARG A 871 45.43 -13.81 48.72
C ARG A 871 44.61 -15.07 48.43
N ILE A 872 43.27 -14.99 48.37
CA ILE A 872 42.43 -16.17 48.11
C ILE A 872 41.75 -16.01 46.75
N THR A 873 41.97 -16.94 45.82
CA THR A 873 41.31 -16.87 44.52
C THR A 873 39.86 -17.36 44.61
N VAL A 874 39.62 -18.58 45.11
CA VAL A 874 38.27 -19.13 45.27
C VAL A 874 38.02 -19.53 46.71
N LYS A 875 36.95 -19.00 47.31
CA LYS A 875 36.44 -19.41 48.62
C LYS A 875 35.10 -20.11 48.46
N ASN A 876 35.03 -21.40 48.79
CA ASN A 876 33.79 -22.17 48.86
C ASN A 876 33.39 -22.32 50.33
N ASP A 877 32.38 -21.56 50.76
CA ASP A 877 31.89 -21.58 52.14
C ASP A 877 30.94 -22.76 52.41
N GLU A 878 30.49 -22.90 53.65
CA GLU A 878 29.69 -24.03 54.13
C GLU A 878 28.45 -24.28 53.27
N ASN A 879 28.10 -25.55 53.03
CA ASN A 879 27.02 -26.00 52.13
C ASN A 879 27.20 -25.61 50.65
N GLY A 880 28.28 -24.91 50.27
CA GLY A 880 28.61 -24.63 48.88
C GLY A 880 29.11 -25.86 48.13
N VAL A 881 28.86 -25.90 46.83
CA VAL A 881 29.38 -26.90 45.88
C VAL A 881 30.28 -26.18 44.87
N LEU A 882 31.54 -26.61 44.79
CA LEU A 882 32.53 -26.10 43.85
C LEU A 882 32.95 -27.20 42.88
N ASN A 883 32.86 -26.94 41.57
CA ASN A 883 33.35 -27.82 40.52
C ASN A 883 34.33 -27.05 39.63
N ILE A 884 35.55 -27.56 39.46
CA ILE A 884 36.56 -26.95 38.60
C ILE A 884 37.01 -27.96 37.55
N THR A 885 36.81 -27.66 36.28
CA THR A 885 37.24 -28.50 35.15
C THR A 885 38.37 -27.86 34.35
N GLY A 886 38.65 -26.58 34.54
CA GLY A 886 39.70 -25.83 33.84
C GLY A 886 39.96 -24.45 34.44
N GLY A 887 40.82 -23.68 33.77
CA GLY A 887 41.23 -22.33 34.18
C GLY A 887 42.58 -22.25 34.89
N THR A 888 43.09 -21.04 35.08
CA THR A 888 44.38 -20.75 35.73
C THR A 888 44.14 -19.87 36.97
N PHE A 889 44.61 -20.31 38.13
CA PHE A 889 44.36 -19.68 39.43
C PHE A 889 45.68 -19.20 40.02
N ASN A 890 45.92 -17.89 39.98
CA ASN A 890 47.13 -17.25 40.51
C ASN A 890 46.83 -16.62 41.86
N SER A 891 47.56 -17.04 42.89
CA SER A 891 47.36 -16.66 44.27
C SER A 891 48.68 -16.62 45.04
N ASP A 892 48.89 -15.58 45.84
CA ASP A 892 50.03 -15.51 46.76
C ASP A 892 49.84 -16.36 48.04
N ASP A 893 48.64 -16.92 48.28
CA ASP A 893 48.31 -17.77 49.44
C ASP A 893 47.53 -19.03 49.03
N GLN A 894 46.20 -18.93 48.88
CA GLN A 894 45.31 -20.06 48.57
C GLN A 894 44.61 -19.86 47.23
N ALA A 895 44.90 -20.72 46.26
CA ALA A 895 44.15 -20.79 45.01
C ALA A 895 42.71 -21.26 45.27
N VAL A 896 42.52 -22.22 46.18
CA VAL A 896 41.20 -22.71 46.59
C VAL A 896 41.16 -22.89 48.10
N GLN A 897 40.15 -22.29 48.73
CA GLN A 897 39.80 -22.47 50.13
C GLN A 897 38.40 -23.10 50.23
N ASN A 898 38.32 -24.39 50.56
CA ASN A 898 37.08 -25.15 50.57
C ASN A 898 36.63 -25.54 51.99
N TRP A 899 35.44 -25.07 52.40
CA TRP A 899 34.79 -25.40 53.68
C TRP A 899 33.65 -26.43 53.54
N SER A 900 33.37 -26.88 52.31
CA SER A 900 32.21 -27.72 51.97
C SER A 900 32.59 -28.74 50.89
N SER A 901 31.85 -28.86 49.79
CA SER A 901 32.10 -29.84 48.73
C SER A 901 32.83 -29.22 47.55
N ALA A 902 34.02 -29.72 47.22
CA ALA A 902 34.78 -29.32 46.04
C ALA A 902 35.24 -30.54 45.22
N THR A 903 35.08 -30.47 43.89
CA THR A 903 35.62 -31.44 42.92
C THR A 903 36.48 -30.71 41.90
N LEU A 904 37.76 -31.09 41.82
CA LEU A 904 38.76 -30.50 40.93
C LEU A 904 39.18 -31.52 39.87
N GLU A 905 38.62 -31.42 38.67
CA GLU A 905 38.88 -32.32 37.54
C GLU A 905 39.94 -31.76 36.57
N GLY A 906 40.22 -30.45 36.62
CA GLY A 906 41.21 -29.80 35.79
C GLY A 906 41.62 -28.42 36.30
N GLY A 907 42.39 -27.68 35.50
CA GLY A 907 42.91 -26.35 35.82
C GLY A 907 44.37 -26.32 36.28
N GLU A 908 44.94 -25.12 36.42
CA GLU A 908 46.30 -24.84 36.89
C GLU A 908 46.27 -23.97 38.15
N PHE A 909 46.82 -24.47 39.25
CA PHE A 909 46.72 -23.86 40.58
C PHE A 909 48.08 -23.35 41.06
N ASN A 910 48.28 -22.04 40.94
CA ASN A 910 49.45 -21.29 41.41
C ASN A 910 49.14 -20.68 42.79
N GLY A 911 49.00 -21.54 43.79
CA GLY A 911 48.63 -21.23 45.17
C GLY A 911 48.17 -22.52 45.87
N SER A 912 48.06 -22.51 47.19
CA SER A 912 47.65 -23.72 47.93
C SER A 912 46.18 -24.06 47.70
N VAL A 913 45.85 -25.36 47.74
CA VAL A 913 44.49 -25.88 47.62
C VAL A 913 44.15 -26.57 48.94
N VAL A 914 43.24 -25.97 49.71
CA VAL A 914 43.05 -26.33 51.11
C VAL A 914 41.60 -26.71 51.39
N GLY A 915 41.41 -27.92 51.92
CA GLY A 915 40.18 -28.33 52.58
C GLY A 915 40.21 -27.91 54.05
N TRP A 916 39.24 -27.11 54.46
CA TRP A 916 39.09 -26.59 55.83
C TRP A 916 37.91 -27.23 56.55
N MET A 917 38.06 -27.40 57.86
CA MET A 917 37.00 -27.84 58.75
C MET A 917 37.08 -27.16 60.11
N TYR A 918 35.93 -26.74 60.67
CA TYR A 918 35.86 -26.24 62.05
C TYR A 918 36.00 -27.36 63.08
N SER A 919 36.80 -27.14 64.12
CA SER A 919 36.87 -28.08 65.24
C SER A 919 35.52 -28.18 65.96
N GLY A 920 34.93 -29.38 66.00
CA GLY A 920 33.72 -29.66 66.78
C GLY A 920 32.38 -29.40 66.09
N ILE A 921 32.36 -29.09 64.78
CA ILE A 921 31.13 -28.94 63.98
C ILE A 921 30.92 -30.18 63.11
N THR A 922 29.66 -30.49 62.76
CA THR A 922 29.25 -31.68 61.99
C THR A 922 29.13 -31.46 60.48
N CYS A 923 29.36 -30.24 59.95
CA CYS A 923 29.36 -30.02 58.50
C CYS A 923 30.56 -30.71 57.86
N LYS A 924 30.33 -31.53 56.84
CA LYS A 924 31.39 -32.27 56.15
C LYS A 924 32.03 -31.37 55.10
N SER A 925 33.34 -31.21 55.16
CA SER A 925 34.15 -30.63 54.08
C SER A 925 34.80 -31.77 53.31
N THR A 926 34.53 -31.87 52.01
CA THR A 926 35.06 -32.88 51.10
C THR A 926 35.75 -32.20 49.91
N LEU A 927 37.02 -32.50 49.69
CA LEU A 927 37.81 -32.01 48.55
C LEU A 927 38.29 -33.21 47.72
N LYS A 928 37.76 -33.35 46.51
CA LYS A 928 38.15 -34.38 45.54
C LYS A 928 39.07 -33.79 44.49
N VAL A 929 40.25 -34.36 44.35
CA VAL A 929 41.22 -33.98 43.31
C VAL A 929 41.32 -35.13 42.32
N VAL A 930 40.83 -34.91 41.10
CA VAL A 930 40.71 -35.91 40.03
C VAL A 930 41.63 -35.59 38.86
N GLY A 931 41.95 -34.31 38.64
CA GLY A 931 42.88 -33.85 37.60
C GLY A 931 43.43 -32.45 37.87
N GLY A 932 44.11 -31.85 36.89
CA GLY A 932 44.73 -30.52 36.99
C GLY A 932 46.23 -30.51 37.31
N VAL A 933 46.81 -29.31 37.36
CA VAL A 933 48.22 -29.02 37.62
C VAL A 933 48.33 -28.18 38.89
N TYR A 934 49.11 -28.64 39.88
CA TYR A 934 49.17 -28.04 41.21
C TYR A 934 50.60 -27.59 41.51
N ASN A 935 50.82 -26.28 41.52
CA ASN A 935 52.09 -25.65 41.88
C ASN A 935 52.19 -25.36 43.39
N GLY A 936 51.06 -25.12 44.06
CA GLY A 936 50.99 -25.03 45.52
C GLY A 936 50.69 -26.37 46.21
N ALA A 937 50.75 -26.36 47.54
CA ALA A 937 50.48 -27.54 48.36
C ALA A 937 48.98 -27.87 48.39
N ILE A 938 48.64 -29.16 48.46
CA ILE A 938 47.29 -29.65 48.75
C ILE A 938 47.23 -30.03 50.24
N GLN A 939 46.30 -29.45 50.99
CA GLN A 939 46.26 -29.58 52.46
C GLN A 939 44.85 -29.88 52.98
N SER A 940 44.81 -30.59 54.12
CA SER A 940 43.63 -30.68 55.00
C SER A 940 43.95 -29.96 56.31
N ARG A 941 43.19 -28.91 56.63
CA ARG A 941 43.41 -28.05 57.80
C ARG A 941 42.20 -27.99 58.72
N ILE A 942 42.48 -27.82 60.01
CA ILE A 942 41.48 -27.68 61.06
C ILE A 942 41.53 -26.26 61.61
N TYR A 943 40.40 -25.58 61.55
CA TYR A 943 40.21 -24.26 62.17
C TYR A 943 39.78 -24.44 63.62
N ILE A 944 40.60 -23.95 64.56
CA ILE A 944 40.34 -24.03 66.00
C ILE A 944 40.14 -22.61 66.53
N THR A 945 38.96 -22.33 67.09
CA THR A 945 38.64 -20.99 67.58
C THR A 945 39.59 -20.56 68.71
N GLY A 946 40.29 -19.44 68.52
CA GLY A 946 41.13 -18.82 69.54
C GLY A 946 42.56 -19.39 69.67
N THR A 947 42.97 -20.29 68.78
CA THR A 947 44.35 -20.82 68.71
C THR A 947 44.87 -20.78 67.27
N GLU A 948 46.12 -21.17 67.07
CA GLU A 948 46.67 -21.37 65.72
C GLU A 948 45.96 -22.54 65.02
N ASN A 949 45.74 -22.39 63.72
CA ASN A 949 45.20 -23.44 62.85
C ASN A 949 46.28 -24.50 62.61
N VAL A 950 45.87 -25.76 62.57
CA VAL A 950 46.78 -26.91 62.50
C VAL A 950 46.48 -27.77 61.28
N GLU A 951 47.48 -28.50 60.79
CA GLU A 951 47.24 -29.53 59.78
C GLU A 951 46.55 -30.74 60.40
N ALA A 952 45.70 -31.41 59.62
CA ALA A 952 44.88 -32.53 60.10
C ALA A 952 45.71 -33.64 60.80
N HIS A 953 46.91 -33.93 60.30
CA HIS A 953 47.75 -34.99 60.86
C HIS A 953 48.37 -34.63 62.23
N GLU A 954 48.47 -33.35 62.56
CA GLU A 954 49.00 -32.90 63.85
C GLU A 954 47.99 -33.12 64.99
N ARG A 955 46.71 -33.22 64.64
CA ARG A 955 45.58 -33.42 65.57
C ARG A 955 44.62 -34.51 65.05
N PRO A 956 45.06 -35.78 65.00
CA PRO A 956 44.24 -36.88 64.51
C PRO A 956 43.02 -37.18 65.42
N ASP A 957 42.97 -36.57 66.61
CA ASP A 957 41.85 -36.62 67.54
C ASP A 957 40.66 -35.75 67.12
N LEU A 958 40.86 -34.83 66.17
CA LEU A 958 39.85 -33.90 65.69
C LEU A 958 39.38 -34.25 64.27
N THR A 959 38.12 -33.94 63.97
CA THR A 959 37.57 -34.11 62.62
C THR A 959 38.19 -33.08 61.67
N ALA A 960 38.73 -33.54 60.54
CA ALA A 960 39.33 -32.72 59.49
C ALA A 960 38.55 -32.84 58.18
N ALA A 961 38.86 -31.96 57.22
CA ALA A 961 38.32 -32.06 55.87
C ALA A 961 38.77 -33.36 55.20
N GLU A 962 37.83 -34.06 54.58
CA GLU A 962 38.07 -35.28 53.80
C GLU A 962 38.67 -34.87 52.44
N VAL A 963 39.96 -35.14 52.25
CA VAL A 963 40.66 -34.86 51.00
C VAL A 963 40.96 -36.20 50.32
N ALA A 964 40.62 -36.31 49.04
CA ALA A 964 40.82 -37.51 48.24
C ALA A 964 41.49 -37.17 46.89
N ILE A 965 42.79 -37.41 46.79
CA ILE A 965 43.61 -37.21 45.59
C ILE A 965 43.65 -38.50 44.77
N SER A 966 43.13 -38.45 43.54
CA SER A 966 43.00 -39.58 42.61
C SER A 966 43.55 -39.28 41.20
N GLY A 967 44.06 -38.08 40.97
CA GLY A 967 44.69 -37.71 39.69
C GLY A 967 45.35 -36.34 39.74
N GLY A 968 45.86 -35.88 38.59
CA GLY A 968 46.54 -34.59 38.43
C GLY A 968 48.07 -34.65 38.51
N LYS A 969 48.71 -33.49 38.36
CA LYS A 969 50.17 -33.30 38.42
C LYS A 969 50.57 -32.42 39.61
N LEU A 970 51.44 -32.90 40.46
CA LEU A 970 51.84 -32.23 41.71
C LEU A 970 53.29 -31.75 41.64
N LYS A 971 53.52 -30.47 41.91
CA LYS A 971 54.87 -29.89 42.02
C LYS A 971 55.50 -30.15 43.39
N LEU A 972 54.69 -30.02 44.43
CA LEU A 972 55.08 -30.26 45.81
C LEU A 972 54.51 -31.61 46.28
N PRO A 973 55.24 -32.38 47.09
CA PRO A 973 54.74 -33.64 47.63
C PRO A 973 53.53 -33.39 48.55
N ALA A 974 52.46 -34.15 48.34
CA ALA A 974 51.30 -34.18 49.23
C ALA A 974 51.46 -35.26 50.30
N GLN A 975 50.79 -35.06 51.44
CA GLN A 975 50.74 -36.04 52.53
C GLN A 975 50.03 -37.33 52.07
N HIS A 976 50.61 -38.49 52.36
CA HIS A 976 50.14 -39.78 51.80
C HIS A 976 48.68 -40.13 52.14
N TYR A 977 48.19 -39.66 53.29
CA TYR A 977 46.82 -39.92 53.76
C TYR A 977 45.75 -39.07 53.03
N LEU A 978 46.16 -38.11 52.20
CA LEU A 978 45.25 -37.30 51.37
C LEU A 978 44.92 -38.00 50.04
N PHE A 979 45.60 -39.09 49.70
CA PHE A 979 45.36 -39.83 48.47
C PHE A 979 44.18 -40.79 48.64
N ALA A 980 43.35 -40.89 47.59
CA ALA A 980 42.30 -41.88 47.51
C ALA A 980 42.91 -43.29 47.48
N ASP A 981 42.17 -44.27 48.01
CA ASP A 981 42.61 -45.66 48.03
C ASP A 981 43.00 -46.14 46.62
N GLY A 982 44.20 -46.72 46.51
CA GLY A 982 44.73 -47.24 45.25
C GLY A 982 45.37 -46.19 44.34
N TYR A 983 45.62 -44.97 44.82
CA TYR A 983 46.32 -43.92 44.06
C TYR A 983 47.60 -43.47 44.77
N VAL A 984 48.63 -43.14 43.99
CA VAL A 984 49.93 -42.68 44.49
C VAL A 984 50.54 -41.62 43.57
N ALA A 985 51.34 -40.73 44.16
CA ALA A 985 52.34 -39.93 43.47
C ALA A 985 53.73 -40.55 43.71
N ASP A 986 54.30 -41.22 42.70
CA ASP A 986 55.63 -41.82 42.80
C ASP A 986 56.70 -40.74 42.61
N THR A 987 57.27 -40.27 43.72
CA THR A 987 58.28 -39.20 43.71
C THR A 987 59.61 -39.58 43.04
N SER A 988 59.78 -40.85 42.63
CA SER A 988 60.90 -41.25 41.77
C SER A 988 60.66 -40.97 40.28
N LYS A 989 59.39 -40.70 39.90
CA LYS A 989 58.95 -40.41 38.53
C LYS A 989 58.60 -38.92 38.37
N VAL A 990 59.60 -38.07 38.56
CA VAL A 990 59.47 -36.62 38.32
C VAL A 990 59.72 -36.33 36.83
N ASP A 991 58.86 -35.55 36.20
CA ASP A 991 59.04 -35.10 34.82
C ASP A 991 60.10 -33.98 34.69
N ALA A 992 60.41 -33.56 33.46
CA ALA A 992 61.45 -32.57 33.19
C ALA A 992 61.11 -31.19 33.78
N GLU A 993 59.82 -30.91 33.92
CA GLU A 993 59.28 -29.69 34.49
C GLU A 993 59.18 -29.77 36.02
N GLY A 994 59.47 -30.91 36.65
CA GLY A 994 59.51 -31.06 38.11
C GLY A 994 58.19 -31.52 38.74
N TYR A 995 57.24 -32.04 37.97
CA TYR A 995 55.96 -32.56 38.48
C TYR A 995 55.96 -34.08 38.63
N VAL A 996 55.14 -34.57 39.56
CA VAL A 996 54.80 -35.98 39.71
C VAL A 996 53.34 -36.18 39.33
N THR A 997 53.06 -37.13 38.44
CA THR A 997 51.67 -37.48 38.08
C THR A 997 51.08 -38.46 39.09
N VAL A 998 49.87 -38.19 39.56
CA VAL A 998 49.10 -39.12 40.39
C VAL A 998 48.50 -40.20 39.50
N GLU A 999 48.79 -41.46 39.80
CA GLU A 999 48.34 -42.60 39.01
C GLU A 999 47.75 -43.70 39.90
N ALA A 1000 46.85 -44.50 39.32
CA ALA A 1000 46.34 -45.70 39.98
C ALA A 1000 47.48 -46.70 40.16
N ASN A 1001 47.61 -47.24 41.37
CA ASN A 1001 48.62 -48.21 41.74
C ASN A 1001 48.02 -49.21 42.73
N GLU A 1002 47.81 -50.45 42.27
CA GLU A 1002 47.26 -51.54 43.08
C GLU A 1002 48.07 -51.85 44.35
N LYS A 1003 49.35 -51.47 44.38
CA LYS A 1003 50.18 -51.62 45.58
C LYS A 1003 49.91 -50.48 46.57
N GLY A 1004 49.56 -49.27 46.15
CA GLY A 1004 49.49 -48.11 47.04
C GLY A 1004 50.85 -47.80 47.70
N TYR A 1005 50.84 -46.95 48.73
CA TYR A 1005 52.04 -46.61 49.47
C TYR A 1005 52.51 -47.76 50.37
N VAL A 1006 53.80 -48.06 50.34
CA VAL A 1006 54.45 -49.09 51.17
C VAL A 1006 54.95 -48.49 52.47
N ALA A 1007 55.59 -47.33 52.42
CA ALA A 1007 56.20 -46.68 53.57
C ALA A 1007 56.02 -45.15 53.48
N ALA A 1008 56.18 -44.44 54.59
CA ALA A 1008 56.17 -42.98 54.62
C ALA A 1008 57.33 -42.40 55.45
N VAL A 1009 57.79 -41.22 55.07
CA VAL A 1009 58.79 -40.41 55.78
C VAL A 1009 58.33 -38.96 55.81
N GLY A 1010 58.30 -38.34 56.99
CA GLY A 1010 57.77 -36.97 57.14
C GLY A 1010 56.33 -36.81 56.61
N GLY A 1011 55.57 -37.92 56.59
CA GLY A 1011 54.21 -38.01 56.06
C GLY A 1011 54.10 -38.10 54.52
N VAL A 1012 55.21 -37.98 53.77
CA VAL A 1012 55.28 -38.29 52.33
C VAL A 1012 55.33 -39.81 52.12
N GLY A 1013 54.50 -40.33 51.22
CA GLY A 1013 54.40 -41.76 50.93
C GLY A 1013 55.35 -42.22 49.80
N TYR A 1014 55.82 -43.46 49.90
CA TYR A 1014 56.71 -44.10 48.93
C TYR A 1014 56.18 -45.49 48.54
N VAL A 1015 56.25 -45.82 47.25
CA VAL A 1015 55.77 -47.10 46.68
C VAL A 1015 56.72 -48.28 46.92
N SER A 1016 57.89 -48.03 47.53
CA SER A 1016 58.81 -49.06 48.02
C SER A 1016 59.45 -48.61 49.33
N LEU A 1017 59.73 -49.57 50.22
CA LEU A 1017 60.41 -49.30 51.47
C LEU A 1017 61.85 -48.83 51.22
N GLN A 1018 62.53 -49.38 50.22
CA GLN A 1018 63.89 -48.94 49.86
C GLN A 1018 63.93 -47.47 49.44
N THR A 1019 62.94 -47.01 48.67
CA THR A 1019 62.86 -45.61 48.23
C THR A 1019 62.67 -44.68 49.43
N ALA A 1020 61.81 -45.07 50.38
CA ALA A 1020 61.62 -44.32 51.63
C ALA A 1020 62.92 -44.23 52.44
N ILE A 1021 63.64 -45.34 52.60
CA ILE A 1021 64.94 -45.38 53.30
C ILE A 1021 65.96 -44.47 52.63
N ASN A 1022 66.01 -44.46 51.30
CA ASN A 1022 66.94 -43.60 50.56
C ASN A 1022 66.62 -42.11 50.79
N ALA A 1023 65.33 -41.76 50.80
CA ALA A 1023 64.84 -40.40 50.99
C ALA A 1023 65.00 -39.89 52.42
N ALA A 1024 64.91 -40.77 53.43
CA ALA A 1024 64.99 -40.39 54.83
C ALA A 1024 66.32 -39.71 55.21
N GLY A 1025 66.20 -38.56 55.87
CA GLY A 1025 67.29 -37.83 56.52
C GLY A 1025 67.78 -38.51 57.81
N SER A 1026 68.87 -37.98 58.37
CA SER A 1026 69.46 -38.51 59.61
C SER A 1026 68.47 -38.42 60.77
N GLY A 1027 68.19 -39.55 61.42
CA GLY A 1027 67.26 -39.67 62.56
C GLY A 1027 65.77 -39.68 62.19
N GLU A 1028 65.41 -39.55 60.91
CA GLU A 1028 64.01 -39.59 60.49
C GLU A 1028 63.41 -41.00 60.64
N THR A 1029 62.10 -41.04 60.85
CA THR A 1029 61.36 -42.29 60.97
C THR A 1029 60.72 -42.66 59.63
N VAL A 1030 61.15 -43.80 59.09
CA VAL A 1030 60.50 -44.51 58.00
C VAL A 1030 59.43 -45.41 58.59
N THR A 1031 58.16 -45.10 58.35
CA THR A 1031 57.02 -45.87 58.87
C THR A 1031 56.48 -46.81 57.80
N LEU A 1032 56.35 -48.10 58.11
CA LEU A 1032 55.74 -49.08 57.22
C LEU A 1032 54.21 -48.94 57.26
N LEU A 1033 53.57 -48.84 56.09
CA LEU A 1033 52.12 -48.57 55.98
C LEU A 1033 51.30 -49.84 55.74
N LYS A 1034 51.92 -50.88 55.17
CA LYS A 1034 51.28 -52.16 54.89
C LYS A 1034 52.31 -53.29 54.88
N ASP A 1035 51.83 -54.52 54.96
CA ASP A 1035 52.67 -55.70 54.77
C ASP A 1035 53.28 -55.67 53.36
N THR A 1036 54.59 -55.87 53.27
CA THR A 1036 55.31 -55.85 52.00
C THR A 1036 56.35 -56.95 51.92
N SER A 1037 56.68 -57.34 50.69
CA SER A 1037 57.74 -58.31 50.40
C SER A 1037 58.87 -57.63 49.64
N GLU A 1038 59.88 -57.13 50.36
CA GLU A 1038 61.01 -56.39 49.82
C GLU A 1038 62.32 -56.77 50.52
N THR A 1039 63.43 -56.64 49.81
CA THR A 1039 64.76 -56.63 50.42
C THR A 1039 65.22 -55.20 50.49
N VAL A 1040 65.63 -54.75 51.68
CA VAL A 1040 66.10 -53.38 51.89
C VAL A 1040 67.52 -53.34 52.42
N ASN A 1041 68.26 -52.34 51.95
CA ASN A 1041 69.65 -52.07 52.27
C ASN A 1041 69.74 -50.69 52.92
N ILE A 1042 70.33 -50.62 54.11
CA ILE A 1042 70.69 -49.38 54.79
C ILE A 1042 72.16 -49.12 54.49
N ALA A 1043 72.43 -48.14 53.61
CA ALA A 1043 73.79 -47.84 53.18
C ALA A 1043 74.67 -47.29 54.31
N GLU A 1044 75.99 -47.43 54.17
CA GLU A 1044 76.97 -46.81 55.07
C GLU A 1044 76.71 -45.30 55.22
N GLY A 1045 76.73 -44.80 56.45
CA GLY A 1045 76.46 -43.38 56.76
C GLY A 1045 74.99 -42.98 56.84
N LYS A 1046 74.02 -43.85 56.51
CA LYS A 1046 72.61 -43.60 56.83
C LYS A 1046 72.33 -43.82 58.31
N ASP A 1047 71.50 -42.98 58.91
CA ASP A 1047 71.04 -43.06 60.29
C ASP A 1047 69.52 -42.84 60.32
N ILE A 1048 68.72 -43.89 60.56
CA ILE A 1048 67.25 -43.79 60.48
C ILE A 1048 66.55 -44.64 61.54
N VAL A 1049 65.28 -44.32 61.79
CA VAL A 1049 64.36 -45.20 62.52
C VAL A 1049 63.47 -45.92 61.51
N LEU A 1050 63.40 -47.25 61.54
CA LEU A 1050 62.40 -48.04 60.82
C LEU A 1050 61.30 -48.45 61.78
N ASP A 1051 60.14 -47.82 61.66
CA ASP A 1051 58.94 -48.20 62.40
C ASP A 1051 58.10 -49.18 61.58
N LEU A 1052 58.01 -50.42 62.06
CA LEU A 1052 57.21 -51.47 61.43
C LEU A 1052 55.71 -51.25 61.59
N ASN A 1053 55.26 -50.40 62.54
CA ASN A 1053 53.86 -50.00 62.68
C ASN A 1053 52.87 -51.20 62.66
N GLY A 1054 53.23 -52.31 63.31
CA GLY A 1054 52.41 -53.52 63.37
C GLY A 1054 52.36 -54.34 62.07
N LYS A 1055 53.15 -53.98 61.05
CA LYS A 1055 53.18 -54.62 59.72
C LYS A 1055 54.33 -55.63 59.59
N THR A 1056 54.23 -56.47 58.56
CA THR A 1056 55.18 -57.52 58.21
C THR A 1056 56.03 -57.12 57.00
N LEU A 1057 57.35 -57.06 57.18
CA LEU A 1057 58.33 -56.99 56.11
C LEU A 1057 58.86 -58.39 55.81
N THR A 1058 58.59 -58.93 54.62
CA THR A 1058 59.04 -60.26 54.17
C THR A 1058 60.08 -60.12 53.06
N SER A 1059 60.95 -61.12 52.87
CA SER A 1059 61.68 -61.28 51.61
C SER A 1059 61.72 -62.75 51.18
N ASP A 1060 61.51 -62.98 49.88
CA ASP A 1060 61.69 -64.27 49.22
C ASP A 1060 62.92 -64.33 48.30
N LYS A 1061 63.67 -63.22 48.17
CA LYS A 1061 64.83 -63.17 47.27
C LYS A 1061 65.94 -64.09 47.78
N ALA A 1062 66.46 -64.96 46.90
CA ALA A 1062 67.59 -65.80 47.22
C ALA A 1062 68.86 -64.96 47.44
N SER A 1063 69.69 -65.34 48.41
CA SER A 1063 71.03 -64.76 48.65
C SER A 1063 71.10 -63.29 49.09
N THR A 1064 70.02 -62.69 49.60
CA THR A 1064 70.01 -61.33 50.15
C THR A 1064 69.21 -61.27 51.46
N ALA A 1065 69.66 -60.57 52.50
CA ALA A 1065 68.88 -60.51 53.74
C ALA A 1065 67.57 -59.72 53.55
N THR A 1066 66.54 -59.96 54.37
CA THR A 1066 65.32 -59.12 54.33
C THR A 1066 65.68 -57.66 54.66
N VAL A 1067 66.52 -57.47 55.68
CA VAL A 1067 67.17 -56.19 55.98
C VAL A 1067 68.69 -56.39 56.00
N SER A 1068 69.41 -55.67 55.14
CA SER A 1068 70.87 -55.56 55.19
C SER A 1068 71.25 -54.17 55.73
N ASN A 1069 72.08 -54.08 56.76
CA ASN A 1069 72.49 -52.80 57.35
C ASN A 1069 74.00 -52.60 57.36
N ASP A 1070 74.48 -51.58 56.65
CA ASP A 1070 75.85 -51.06 56.70
C ASP A 1070 75.92 -49.69 57.43
N GLY A 1071 74.77 -49.10 57.80
CA GLY A 1071 74.65 -47.80 58.48
C GLY A 1071 74.24 -47.91 59.96
N THR A 1072 73.51 -46.91 60.45
CA THR A 1072 72.85 -46.90 61.77
C THR A 1072 71.34 -47.02 61.57
N ILE A 1073 70.72 -48.02 62.20
CA ILE A 1073 69.28 -48.20 62.15
C ILE A 1073 68.70 -48.52 63.52
N ARG A 1074 67.58 -47.88 63.85
CA ARG A 1074 66.73 -48.27 64.97
C ARG A 1074 65.43 -48.84 64.45
N ILE A 1075 65.18 -50.14 64.65
CA ILE A 1075 63.93 -50.79 64.28
C ILE A 1075 62.99 -50.78 65.48
N THR A 1076 61.77 -50.28 65.28
CA THR A 1076 60.71 -50.20 66.29
C THR A 1076 59.38 -50.69 65.69
N SER A 1077 58.34 -50.82 66.52
CA SER A 1077 56.96 -51.00 66.06
C SER A 1077 56.04 -50.17 66.96
N SER A 1078 55.48 -49.09 66.42
CA SER A 1078 54.55 -48.19 67.14
C SER A 1078 53.20 -48.82 67.42
N VAL A 1079 52.80 -49.81 66.62
CA VAL A 1079 51.63 -50.68 66.83
C VAL A 1079 52.12 -52.10 67.13
N GLU A 1080 51.45 -52.81 68.04
CA GLU A 1080 51.81 -54.19 68.39
C GLU A 1080 51.74 -55.12 67.16
N GLY A 1081 52.66 -56.09 67.07
CA GLY A 1081 52.64 -57.12 66.03
C GLY A 1081 53.56 -56.91 64.83
N GLY A 1082 54.49 -55.94 64.89
CA GLY A 1082 55.48 -55.73 63.82
C GLY A 1082 56.39 -56.94 63.61
N LYS A 1083 56.62 -57.31 62.34
CA LYS A 1083 57.41 -58.50 61.98
C LYS A 1083 58.42 -58.25 60.88
N ILE A 1084 59.60 -58.86 61.00
CA ILE A 1084 60.55 -59.00 59.90
C ILE A 1084 60.73 -60.50 59.65
N THR A 1085 60.37 -60.94 58.46
CA THR A 1085 60.33 -62.35 58.13
C THR A 1085 61.07 -62.65 56.85
N ARG A 1086 61.32 -63.93 56.64
CA ARG A 1086 61.82 -64.49 55.40
C ARG A 1086 60.91 -65.63 54.99
N GLY A 1087 60.56 -65.67 53.70
CA GLY A 1087 59.71 -66.71 53.14
C GLY A 1087 60.51 -67.96 52.73
N THR A 1088 60.36 -68.42 51.49
CA THR A 1088 60.70 -69.80 51.08
C THR A 1088 62.18 -70.08 50.78
N THR A 1089 63.03 -69.06 50.64
CA THR A 1089 64.46 -69.24 50.30
C THR A 1089 65.37 -69.20 51.54
N LYS A 1090 66.51 -69.92 51.52
CA LYS A 1090 67.45 -69.99 52.67
C LYS A 1090 68.49 -68.86 52.62
N TYR A 1091 68.43 -67.90 53.55
CA TYR A 1091 69.44 -66.88 53.82
C TYR A 1091 69.11 -66.15 55.14
N TYR A 1092 69.90 -65.15 55.56
CA TYR A 1092 69.63 -64.34 56.75
C TYR A 1092 68.31 -63.56 56.64
N VAL A 1093 67.59 -63.41 57.78
CA VAL A 1093 66.46 -62.47 57.89
C VAL A 1093 67.00 -61.05 58.02
N ILE A 1094 67.99 -60.85 58.88
CA ILE A 1094 68.70 -59.59 59.06
C ILE A 1094 70.20 -59.86 58.92
N LEU A 1095 70.90 -59.06 58.11
CA LEU A 1095 72.36 -59.05 58.01
C LEU A 1095 72.86 -57.66 58.42
N ASN A 1096 73.61 -57.57 59.53
CA ASN A 1096 74.06 -56.30 60.09
C ASN A 1096 75.59 -56.21 60.10
N HIS A 1097 76.13 -55.26 59.32
CA HIS A 1097 77.54 -54.84 59.30
C HIS A 1097 77.76 -53.47 59.96
N GLY A 1098 76.70 -52.68 60.17
CA GLY A 1098 76.71 -51.39 60.87
C GLY A 1098 76.22 -51.45 62.32
N THR A 1099 75.57 -50.37 62.79
CA THR A 1099 74.94 -50.27 64.12
C THR A 1099 73.43 -50.50 64.01
N MET A 1100 72.90 -51.48 64.74
CA MET A 1100 71.46 -51.75 64.77
C MET A 1100 70.94 -51.80 66.21
N THR A 1101 69.86 -51.07 66.46
CA THR A 1101 69.05 -51.20 67.67
C THR A 1101 67.68 -51.75 67.28
N ILE A 1102 67.23 -52.80 67.96
CA ILE A 1102 65.85 -53.31 67.81
C ILE A 1102 65.17 -53.07 69.16
N ASP A 1103 64.07 -52.33 69.15
CA ASP A 1103 63.35 -51.91 70.36
C ASP A 1103 61.84 -52.17 70.21
N GLY A 1104 61.19 -52.58 71.30
CA GLY A 1104 59.78 -53.00 71.32
C GLY A 1104 59.54 -54.49 70.98
N ALA A 1105 58.27 -54.90 71.00
CA ALA A 1105 57.82 -56.27 70.76
C ALA A 1105 57.77 -56.60 69.25
N ILE A 1106 58.94 -56.75 68.63
CA ILE A 1106 59.09 -57.13 67.22
C ILE A 1106 59.37 -58.63 67.09
N THR A 1107 58.72 -59.29 66.15
CA THR A 1107 59.03 -60.69 65.81
C THR A 1107 59.98 -60.74 64.62
N VAL A 1108 61.15 -61.36 64.81
CA VAL A 1108 62.07 -61.68 63.71
C VAL A 1108 62.02 -63.19 63.50
N GLU A 1109 61.44 -63.65 62.39
CA GLU A 1109 61.20 -65.08 62.15
C GLU A 1109 61.65 -65.54 60.76
N ASN A 1110 62.27 -66.72 60.71
CA ASN A 1110 62.55 -67.43 59.46
C ASN A 1110 61.51 -68.54 59.32
N THR A 1111 60.59 -68.41 58.36
CA THR A 1111 59.42 -69.31 58.26
C THR A 1111 59.71 -70.63 57.52
N ASN A 1112 60.97 -70.89 57.15
CA ASN A 1112 61.37 -72.13 56.49
C ASN A 1112 61.39 -73.30 57.50
N GLY A 1113 60.33 -74.12 57.50
CA GLY A 1113 60.07 -75.20 58.45
C GLY A 1113 61.01 -76.41 58.44
N SER A 1114 62.26 -76.30 57.96
CA SER A 1114 63.25 -77.37 58.08
C SER A 1114 64.71 -76.89 57.96
N ASP A 1115 65.45 -77.11 59.05
CA ASP A 1115 66.91 -77.09 59.22
C ASP A 1115 67.67 -75.74 59.23
N THR A 1116 68.23 -75.51 60.42
CA THR A 1116 69.36 -74.68 60.89
C THR A 1116 70.17 -73.92 59.83
N SER A 1117 69.92 -72.61 59.75
CA SER A 1117 70.97 -71.59 59.71
C SER A 1117 70.35 -70.27 60.16
N SER A 1118 70.55 -69.96 61.44
CA SER A 1118 70.27 -68.68 62.10
C SER A 1118 70.98 -67.53 61.41
#